data_AF-A0A1V6J3I3-F1
#
_entry.id   AF-A0A1V6J3I3-F1
#
_cell.length_a   1.000
_cell.length_b   1.000
_cell.length_c   1.000
_cell.angle_alpha   90.00
_cell.angle_beta   90.00
_cell.angle_gamma   90.00
#
_symmetry.space_group_name_H-M   'P 1'
#
loop_
_entity.id
_entity.type
_entity.pdbx_description
1 polymer ?
#
loop_
_entity_poly.entity_id
_entity_poly.type
_entity_poly.pdbx_seq_one_letter_code
_entity_poly.pdbx_strand_id
1 'polypeptide(L)'
;MWKNPARAAPTFPQRGNIFSTAWKSWLALLWLGPAAVLANDTLESFAPATAAAWKPYLDSPAVSATDRALAFPTPFTKGNDRFAWDKTIAADLSAAVAFEVDVACPNPEALRALGLYFRSGAGWYVASKPLTRAGPQTLTFAKSDFSTEGQPAGWHKIDGIRLSPWKGARAADTALVFSRLGRVTGSALVVVKPTSSCPDAATRAVAEKTAARVSSLLIEAGIGHRLLTDDEVAKGALSSATVALLPYNPQPGAAELKALQAFLARGGKLGVFYGASPELAAAMGFKLGPYLKAERPDRWRSIVFTDVRGGFLAPRIWQNSTSLMPAYPARADAAVVAAWHNARGVLQPEPAVVISPHGFWMAHILQSDDLPSKRDMLVALCAQMDPGLWAPAARRAVQEAGQINDYPNLAAAVAGIGRQANQAAQPAEIQSLLATATSLSQQAQTALAAGQFTNALLLAKRQRQFLLRGDAAVQLPRRGEFVGVWDHDGTGFVPGDWPTTATTLAAHGVNAIFANVAWGGCAHYPSKYLPASNTLRLYGDQIAAGLAAAQARGLQYHVWLVLGKLDGAPADFVARMKKEGRLQVTDTGVTRPWLSPHHPANRALLLAVVGEIARNYPTIAGIHLDYIRLPDSASCYSATTRARFEADTRKKCAAWPAEVKVGGKRHAEFRKWRTADITALVRDVRSTLRRANPNAKLSAAVYGIAAPDGGNIAQYWPDWLRAGTVDFLVPMNYTESPAEFANWLRTQQSYPGAKGKIIPGIGVTADESRLDPAQVVRQVVLARQAGCPGFVLFALSGTLREETLPALRQGITRPIP
;
A
#
# COMPACT_ATOMS: atom_id res chain seq x y z
N MET A 1 -61.24 -44.50 29.26
CA MET A 1 -60.70 -44.25 27.90
C MET A 1 -59.19 -44.38 27.95
N TRP A 2 -58.64 -45.13 27.00
CA TRP A 2 -57.33 -45.78 26.98
C TRP A 2 -56.15 -44.79 27.08
N LYS A 3 -55.20 -44.99 28.03
CA LYS A 3 -53.90 -45.72 27.94
C LYS A 3 -52.97 -45.18 26.83
N ASN A 4 -51.67 -45.01 26.97
CA ASN A 4 -50.67 -44.97 28.05
C ASN A 4 -49.33 -44.57 27.34
N PRO A 5 -48.32 -43.99 28.02
CA PRO A 5 -47.07 -43.51 27.43
C PRO A 5 -45.88 -44.47 27.62
N ALA A 6 -44.70 -44.02 27.19
CA ALA A 6 -43.34 -44.35 27.66
C ALA A 6 -42.66 -45.65 27.19
N ARG A 7 -41.37 -45.55 26.84
CA ARG A 7 -40.28 -46.11 27.66
C ARG A 7 -38.87 -45.71 27.19
N ALA A 8 -38.01 -45.55 28.18
CA ALA A 8 -36.58 -45.27 28.12
C ALA A 8 -35.73 -46.51 27.79
N ALA A 9 -34.46 -46.23 27.39
CA ALA A 9 -33.17 -46.95 27.50
C ALA A 9 -33.15 -48.39 28.10
N PRO A 10 -32.20 -49.30 27.73
CA PRO A 10 -30.75 -49.06 27.97
C PRO A 10 -29.71 -49.91 27.16
N THR A 11 -28.42 -49.67 27.52
CA THR A 11 -27.26 -50.61 27.59
C THR A 11 -26.43 -51.00 26.35
N PHE A 12 -25.13 -50.70 26.47
CA PHE A 12 -23.96 -51.27 25.77
C PHE A 12 -23.78 -52.78 26.05
N PRO A 13 -23.01 -53.48 25.19
CA PRO A 13 -21.73 -54.02 25.68
C PRO A 13 -20.54 -53.84 24.71
N GLN A 14 -19.35 -53.89 25.30
CA GLN A 14 -18.02 -53.84 24.69
C GLN A 14 -17.53 -55.21 24.17
N ARG A 15 -16.41 -55.12 23.39
CA ARG A 15 -15.24 -56.03 23.25
C ARG A 15 -15.23 -57.01 22.07
N GLY A 16 -14.13 -56.91 21.31
CA GLY A 16 -13.64 -57.93 20.37
C GLY A 16 -12.50 -57.41 19.50
N ASN A 17 -11.28 -57.37 20.05
CA ASN A 17 -10.03 -56.98 19.39
C ASN A 17 -9.34 -58.27 18.88
N ILE A 18 -8.97 -58.40 17.60
CA ILE A 18 -7.90 -59.31 17.15
C ILE A 18 -7.11 -58.67 15.99
N PHE A 19 -5.79 -58.65 16.15
CA PHE A 19 -4.75 -58.09 15.28
C PHE A 19 -4.53 -58.90 13.97
N SER A 20 -4.09 -58.23 12.89
CA SER A 20 -2.71 -58.32 12.35
C SER A 20 -2.59 -58.15 10.81
N THR A 21 -1.67 -57.26 10.40
CA THR A 21 -0.74 -57.31 9.23
C THR A 21 -1.28 -57.40 7.78
N ALA A 22 -0.68 -56.90 6.71
CA ALA A 22 0.34 -55.89 6.41
C ALA A 22 0.46 -55.85 4.85
N TRP A 23 0.46 -54.64 4.27
CA TRP A 23 1.23 -54.16 3.10
C TRP A 23 1.23 -54.83 1.68
N LYS A 24 1.04 -53.93 0.69
CA LYS A 24 1.62 -53.78 -0.69
C LYS A 24 0.87 -54.41 -1.88
N SER A 25 0.15 -53.61 -2.69
CA SER A 25 0.57 -52.88 -3.94
C SER A 25 0.35 -53.76 -5.21
N TRP A 26 -0.35 -53.36 -6.29
CA TRP A 26 -0.04 -52.33 -7.31
C TRP A 26 -1.21 -52.11 -8.31
N LEU A 27 -1.43 -50.84 -8.71
CA LEU A 27 -1.72 -50.23 -10.05
C LEU A 27 -2.50 -51.05 -11.13
N ALA A 28 -3.46 -50.50 -11.92
CA ALA A 28 -3.40 -49.25 -12.69
C ALA A 28 -4.74 -48.85 -13.42
N LEU A 29 -4.98 -47.52 -13.47
CA LEU A 29 -5.41 -46.66 -14.61
C LEU A 29 -6.85 -46.71 -15.20
N LEU A 30 -7.56 -45.56 -15.20
CA LEU A 30 -7.72 -44.69 -16.40
C LEU A 30 -8.46 -43.34 -16.14
N TRP A 31 -7.71 -42.24 -16.36
CA TRP A 31 -8.06 -40.96 -17.03
C TRP A 31 -9.09 -39.94 -16.46
N LEU A 32 -8.54 -38.87 -15.86
CA LEU A 32 -8.99 -37.48 -16.00
C LEU A 32 -7.76 -36.62 -16.34
N GLY A 33 -7.85 -35.80 -17.38
CA GLY A 33 -6.74 -34.99 -17.91
C GLY A 33 -6.19 -33.94 -16.93
N PRO A 34 -5.04 -33.31 -17.23
CA PRO A 34 -4.36 -32.43 -16.30
C PRO A 34 -5.11 -31.10 -16.20
N ALA A 35 -6.04 -31.01 -15.26
CA ALA A 35 -6.38 -29.72 -14.67
C ALA A 35 -5.10 -29.17 -14.04
N ALA A 36 -4.67 -27.97 -14.43
CA ALA A 36 -3.53 -27.32 -13.84
C ALA A 36 -3.89 -26.86 -12.42
N VAL A 37 -3.88 -27.81 -11.50
CA VAL A 37 -3.95 -27.59 -10.05
C VAL A 37 -2.73 -26.74 -9.69
N LEU A 38 -2.95 -25.60 -9.01
CA LEU A 38 -1.88 -25.03 -8.20
C LEU A 38 -1.49 -26.09 -7.17
N ALA A 39 -0.37 -26.76 -7.39
CA ALA A 39 0.24 -27.56 -6.35
C ALA A 39 0.90 -26.56 -5.39
N ASN A 40 0.24 -26.30 -4.25
CA ASN A 40 0.90 -25.62 -3.15
C ASN A 40 1.86 -26.64 -2.53
N ASP A 41 3.05 -26.76 -3.14
CA ASP A 41 4.02 -27.77 -2.79
C ASP A 41 4.81 -27.31 -1.56
N THR A 42 4.95 -28.20 -0.59
CA THR A 42 5.61 -27.89 0.68
C THR A 42 7.11 -27.99 0.48
N LEU A 43 7.81 -26.86 0.54
CA LEU A 43 9.27 -26.82 0.51
C LEU A 43 9.87 -27.23 1.86
N GLU A 44 9.23 -26.81 2.96
CA GLU A 44 9.57 -27.25 4.32
C GLU A 44 8.29 -27.36 5.17
N SER A 45 8.10 -28.50 5.83
CA SER A 45 6.93 -28.76 6.69
C SER A 45 7.14 -28.36 8.15
N PHE A 46 8.37 -28.06 8.56
CA PHE A 46 8.72 -27.82 9.97
C PHE A 46 8.22 -28.96 10.89
N ALA A 47 8.28 -30.19 10.39
CA ALA A 47 7.93 -31.35 11.19
C ALA A 47 8.85 -31.44 12.42
N PRO A 48 8.35 -31.84 13.59
CA PRO A 48 9.14 -31.94 14.83
C PRO A 48 10.49 -32.67 14.68
N ALA A 49 10.51 -33.72 13.85
CA ALA A 49 11.72 -34.50 13.55
C ALA A 49 12.82 -33.72 12.80
N THR A 50 12.51 -32.58 12.17
CA THR A 50 13.48 -31.78 11.41
C THR A 50 14.20 -30.72 12.25
N ALA A 51 13.91 -30.63 13.56
CA ALA A 51 14.50 -29.63 14.46
C ALA A 51 16.04 -29.59 14.40
N ALA A 52 16.69 -30.76 14.40
CA ALA A 52 18.15 -30.86 14.38
C ALA A 52 18.80 -30.42 13.05
N ALA A 53 18.02 -30.33 11.97
CA ALA A 53 18.49 -29.85 10.67
C ALA A 53 18.61 -28.32 10.61
N TRP A 54 17.94 -27.59 11.51
CA TRP A 54 18.06 -26.15 11.67
C TRP A 54 19.23 -25.82 12.59
N LYS A 55 20.28 -25.22 12.02
CA LYS A 55 21.50 -24.82 12.73
C LYS A 55 21.40 -23.36 13.17
N PRO A 56 21.54 -23.05 14.47
CA PRO A 56 21.56 -21.67 14.93
C PRO A 56 22.75 -20.88 14.37
N TYR A 57 22.54 -19.59 14.11
CA TYR A 57 23.54 -18.62 13.65
C TYR A 57 23.41 -17.32 14.47
N LEU A 58 24.47 -16.52 14.62
CA LEU A 58 24.48 -15.27 15.44
C LEU A 58 23.95 -15.47 16.87
N ASP A 59 24.52 -16.42 17.60
CA ASP A 59 24.17 -16.73 19.00
C ASP A 59 22.68 -17.05 19.20
N SER A 60 22.03 -17.56 18.16
CA SER A 60 20.63 -17.97 18.25
C SER A 60 20.45 -19.21 19.13
N PRO A 61 19.37 -19.29 19.91
CA PRO A 61 19.04 -20.50 20.66
C PRO A 61 18.81 -21.71 19.76
N ALA A 62 18.87 -22.92 20.30
CA ALA A 62 18.43 -24.11 19.59
C ALA A 62 16.92 -24.03 19.26
N VAL A 63 16.54 -24.59 18.12
CA VAL A 63 15.13 -24.75 17.74
C VAL A 63 14.50 -25.83 18.62
N SER A 64 13.26 -25.63 19.04
CA SER A 64 12.50 -26.59 19.85
C SER A 64 11.33 -27.17 19.06
N ALA A 65 11.02 -28.44 19.27
CA ALA A 65 9.88 -29.10 18.65
C ALA A 65 8.60 -28.84 19.45
N THR A 66 7.48 -28.70 18.74
CA THR A 66 6.12 -28.76 19.30
C THR A 66 5.42 -30.01 18.77
N ASP A 67 4.12 -30.21 19.04
CA ASP A 67 3.38 -31.39 18.57
C ASP A 67 3.33 -31.52 17.04
N ARG A 68 3.33 -30.39 16.30
CA ARG A 68 3.14 -30.38 14.83
C ARG A 68 4.03 -29.38 14.07
N ALA A 69 4.89 -28.64 14.77
CA ALA A 69 5.64 -27.50 14.23
C ALA A 69 6.98 -27.32 14.95
N LEU A 70 7.79 -26.36 14.48
CA LEU A 70 9.05 -25.97 15.14
C LEU A 70 8.96 -24.55 15.70
N ALA A 71 9.43 -24.37 16.93
CA ALA A 71 9.49 -23.10 17.64
C ALA A 71 10.94 -22.56 17.71
N PHE A 72 11.11 -21.32 17.28
CA PHE A 72 12.36 -20.59 17.13
C PHE A 72 12.40 -19.45 18.15
N PRO A 73 13.12 -19.61 19.28
CA PRO A 73 13.11 -18.62 20.36
C PRO A 73 13.92 -17.38 20.00
N THR A 74 13.38 -16.19 20.28
CA THR A 74 14.03 -14.90 20.00
C THR A 74 14.17 -14.08 21.29
N PRO A 75 15.24 -14.31 22.08
CA PRO A 75 15.45 -13.61 23.34
C PRO A 75 16.05 -12.20 23.11
N PHE A 76 15.29 -11.30 22.51
CA PHE A 76 15.76 -9.96 22.13
C PHE A 76 16.20 -9.10 23.31
N THR A 77 15.79 -9.42 24.54
CA THR A 77 16.26 -8.76 25.77
C THR A 77 17.75 -9.00 26.04
N LYS A 78 18.35 -10.04 25.45
CA LYS A 78 19.78 -10.36 25.58
C LYS A 78 20.72 -9.49 24.72
N GLY A 79 20.17 -8.51 24.00
CA GLY A 79 20.96 -7.47 23.30
C GLY A 79 21.10 -7.65 21.78
N ASN A 80 20.94 -8.87 21.24
CA ASN A 80 21.06 -9.11 19.79
C ASN A 80 20.00 -8.34 18.99
N ASP A 81 20.39 -7.77 17.84
CA ASP A 81 19.47 -7.05 16.95
C ASP A 81 18.73 -7.98 15.97
N ARG A 82 19.25 -9.20 15.78
CA ARG A 82 18.59 -10.26 15.02
C ARG A 82 19.01 -11.63 15.52
N PHE A 83 18.14 -12.60 15.30
CA PHE A 83 18.47 -14.02 15.38
C PHE A 83 18.36 -14.65 13.99
N ALA A 84 18.97 -15.81 13.80
CA ALA A 84 18.99 -16.48 12.51
C ALA A 84 19.21 -17.99 12.68
N TRP A 85 18.53 -18.76 11.83
CA TRP A 85 18.70 -20.21 11.74
C TRP A 85 18.79 -20.63 10.30
N ASP A 86 19.75 -21.52 10.02
CA ASP A 86 20.06 -22.00 8.68
C ASP A 86 19.67 -23.47 8.56
N LYS A 87 19.12 -23.84 7.41
CA LYS A 87 18.90 -25.23 7.03
C LYS A 87 19.50 -25.47 5.65
N THR A 88 20.36 -26.48 5.53
CA THR A 88 20.84 -26.94 4.22
C THR A 88 19.72 -27.66 3.49
N ILE A 89 19.52 -27.29 2.22
CA ILE A 89 18.58 -27.95 1.32
C ILE A 89 19.24 -28.16 -0.05
N ALA A 90 18.56 -28.84 -0.96
CA ALA A 90 18.90 -28.85 -2.37
C ALA A 90 17.60 -28.73 -3.17
N ALA A 91 17.35 -27.57 -3.78
CA ALA A 91 16.11 -27.31 -4.50
C ALA A 91 16.33 -26.46 -5.76
N ASP A 92 15.63 -26.83 -6.83
CA ASP A 92 15.35 -25.95 -7.95
C ASP A 92 14.06 -25.18 -7.63
N LEU A 93 14.19 -23.87 -7.40
CA LEU A 93 13.09 -22.96 -7.15
C LEU A 93 12.82 -22.06 -8.36
N SER A 94 13.36 -22.34 -9.54
CA SER A 94 13.16 -21.53 -10.76
C SER A 94 11.69 -21.36 -11.11
N ALA A 95 10.91 -22.43 -11.00
CA ALA A 95 9.47 -22.43 -11.27
C ALA A 95 8.62 -21.79 -10.16
N ALA A 96 9.19 -21.56 -8.97
CA ALA A 96 8.49 -20.84 -7.90
C ALA A 96 8.32 -19.37 -8.28
N VAL A 97 7.28 -18.74 -7.76
CA VAL A 97 6.89 -17.36 -8.12
C VAL A 97 6.63 -16.52 -6.87
N ALA A 98 6.22 -17.21 -5.80
CA ALA A 98 6.15 -16.70 -4.45
C ALA A 98 6.41 -17.83 -3.46
N PHE A 99 6.60 -17.46 -2.21
CA PHE A 99 6.76 -18.37 -1.08
C PHE A 99 5.76 -17.99 0.00
N GLU A 100 5.11 -18.99 0.60
CA GLU A 100 4.17 -18.78 1.71
C GLU A 100 4.76 -19.35 2.98
N VAL A 101 4.85 -18.54 4.03
CA VAL A 101 5.35 -18.93 5.35
C VAL A 101 4.20 -18.88 6.34
N ASP A 102 3.79 -20.05 6.83
CA ASP A 102 2.82 -20.16 7.90
C ASP A 102 3.56 -20.08 9.24
N VAL A 103 3.31 -19.01 9.99
CA VAL A 103 4.01 -18.68 11.23
C VAL A 103 3.05 -18.18 12.29
N ALA A 104 3.25 -18.57 13.55
CA ALA A 104 2.58 -18.01 14.71
C ALA A 104 3.56 -17.30 15.63
N CYS A 105 3.20 -16.10 16.11
CA CYS A 105 4.00 -15.34 17.06
C CYS A 105 3.09 -14.75 18.14
N PRO A 106 3.31 -15.02 19.45
CA PRO A 106 2.46 -14.44 20.49
C PRO A 106 2.65 -12.92 20.62
N ASN A 107 3.90 -12.44 20.48
CA ASN A 107 4.27 -11.04 20.64
C ASN A 107 4.94 -10.49 19.36
N PRO A 108 4.18 -10.23 18.28
CA PRO A 108 4.75 -9.76 17.01
C PRO A 108 5.47 -8.41 17.14
N GLU A 109 5.09 -7.56 18.09
CA GLU A 109 5.71 -6.25 18.36
C GLU A 109 7.16 -6.34 18.87
N ALA A 110 7.60 -7.52 19.32
CA ALA A 110 8.99 -7.79 19.61
C ALA A 110 9.86 -7.81 18.35
N LEU A 111 9.26 -7.87 17.16
CA LEU A 111 9.92 -7.91 15.86
C LEU A 111 9.58 -6.68 15.04
N ARG A 112 10.58 -6.13 14.32
CA ARG A 112 10.32 -5.18 13.23
C ARG A 112 10.06 -5.87 11.89
N ALA A 113 10.68 -7.04 11.69
CA ALA A 113 10.53 -7.82 10.47
C ALA A 113 10.96 -9.27 10.69
N LEU A 114 10.41 -10.17 9.88
CA LEU A 114 10.88 -11.52 9.66
C LEU A 114 11.50 -11.61 8.27
N GLY A 115 12.79 -11.94 8.21
CA GLY A 115 13.52 -12.18 6.98
C GLY A 115 13.46 -13.65 6.54
N LEU A 116 13.17 -13.85 5.26
CA LEU A 116 13.27 -15.13 4.56
C LEU A 116 14.42 -15.04 3.55
N TYR A 117 15.33 -16.01 3.63
CA TYR A 117 16.56 -16.04 2.86
C TYR A 117 16.71 -17.39 2.14
N PHE A 118 17.16 -17.34 0.89
CA PHE A 118 17.56 -18.52 0.12
C PHE A 118 19.01 -18.38 -0.33
N ARG A 119 19.87 -19.31 0.11
CA ARG A 119 21.28 -19.35 -0.30
C ARG A 119 21.40 -20.01 -1.67
N SER A 120 22.21 -19.41 -2.53
CA SER A 120 22.47 -19.90 -3.88
C SER A 120 23.95 -19.71 -4.21
N GLY A 121 24.78 -20.73 -3.98
CA GLY A 121 26.23 -20.61 -4.16
C GLY A 121 26.83 -19.52 -3.28
N ALA A 122 27.45 -18.50 -3.89
CA ALA A 122 28.18 -17.42 -3.20
C ALA A 122 27.31 -16.22 -2.80
N GLY A 123 25.98 -16.32 -2.91
CA GLY A 123 25.06 -15.24 -2.56
C GLY A 123 23.74 -15.72 -1.99
N TRP A 124 22.89 -14.75 -1.68
CA TRP A 124 21.58 -14.94 -1.07
C TRP A 124 20.53 -14.12 -1.80
N TYR A 125 19.33 -14.70 -1.89
CA TYR A 125 18.10 -13.94 -2.10
C TYR A 125 17.50 -13.63 -0.73
N VAL A 126 17.18 -12.37 -0.47
CA VAL A 126 16.65 -11.90 0.82
C VAL A 126 15.40 -11.06 0.62
N ALA A 127 14.33 -11.42 1.33
CA ALA A 127 13.14 -10.61 1.50
C ALA A 127 12.77 -10.54 2.98
N SER A 128 12.06 -9.49 3.39
CA SER A 128 11.60 -9.33 4.78
C SER A 128 10.19 -8.77 4.83
N LYS A 129 9.36 -9.28 5.73
CA LYS A 129 7.99 -8.77 5.97
C LYS A 129 7.73 -8.61 7.47
N PRO A 130 6.97 -7.60 7.89
CA PRO A 130 6.53 -7.49 9.27
C PRO A 130 5.51 -8.60 9.59
N LEU A 131 5.40 -8.94 10.87
CA LEU A 131 4.26 -9.69 11.39
C LEU A 131 3.16 -8.69 11.75
N THR A 132 1.95 -8.92 11.28
CA THR A 132 0.85 -7.95 11.40
C THR A 132 -0.07 -8.24 12.57
N ARG A 133 -0.04 -9.47 13.12
CA ARG A 133 -0.89 -9.90 14.23
C ARG A 133 -0.23 -10.92 15.15
N ALA A 134 -0.79 -11.06 16.35
CA ALA A 134 -0.45 -12.14 17.27
C ALA A 134 -1.11 -13.46 16.81
N GLY A 135 -0.46 -14.58 17.10
CA GLY A 135 -0.91 -15.92 16.70
C GLY A 135 -0.63 -16.25 15.23
N PRO A 136 -1.31 -17.28 14.67
CA PRO A 136 -1.07 -17.80 13.33
C PRO A 136 -1.38 -16.80 12.21
N GLN A 137 -0.47 -16.71 11.23
CA GLN A 137 -0.64 -15.95 9.99
C GLN A 137 0.19 -16.57 8.86
N THR A 138 -0.18 -16.26 7.62
CA THR A 138 0.57 -16.66 6.42
C THR A 138 1.20 -15.41 5.82
N LEU A 139 2.53 -15.38 5.76
CA LEU A 139 3.28 -14.35 5.05
C LEU A 139 3.57 -14.83 3.63
N THR A 140 3.16 -14.06 2.63
CA THR A 140 3.46 -14.37 1.23
C THR A 140 4.57 -13.48 0.72
N PHE A 141 5.67 -14.05 0.23
CA PHE A 141 6.83 -13.36 -0.33
C PHE A 141 6.86 -13.59 -1.84
N ALA A 142 6.59 -12.57 -2.65
CA ALA A 142 6.77 -12.66 -4.09
C ALA A 142 8.26 -12.77 -4.40
N LYS A 143 8.66 -13.47 -5.48
CA LYS A 143 10.08 -13.46 -5.90
C LYS A 143 10.63 -12.06 -6.16
N SER A 144 9.77 -11.13 -6.60
CA SER A 144 10.11 -9.71 -6.76
C SER A 144 10.41 -8.99 -5.44
N ASP A 145 9.99 -9.54 -4.30
CA ASP A 145 10.29 -8.97 -2.98
C ASP A 145 11.75 -9.24 -2.56
N PHE A 146 12.44 -10.15 -3.26
CA PHE A 146 13.79 -10.55 -2.91
C PHE A 146 14.83 -9.65 -3.58
N SER A 147 15.64 -8.99 -2.77
CA SER A 147 16.92 -8.41 -3.21
C SER A 147 18.04 -9.45 -3.14
N THR A 148 19.17 -9.17 -3.77
CA THR A 148 20.36 -10.03 -3.75
C THR A 148 21.42 -9.50 -2.79
N GLU A 149 21.97 -10.37 -1.94
CA GLU A 149 23.20 -10.14 -1.18
C GLU A 149 24.31 -11.03 -1.77
N GLY A 150 25.47 -10.47 -2.10
CA GLY A 150 26.54 -11.22 -2.78
C GLY A 150 26.19 -11.54 -4.23
N GLN A 151 26.66 -12.70 -4.73
CA GLN A 151 26.50 -13.12 -6.13
C GLN A 151 25.80 -14.48 -6.19
N PRO A 152 24.46 -14.52 -6.12
CA PRO A 152 23.73 -15.79 -6.11
C PRO A 152 23.84 -16.50 -7.46
N ALA A 153 24.04 -17.82 -7.45
CA ALA A 153 24.20 -18.63 -8.65
C ALA A 153 22.90 -18.74 -9.50
N GLY A 154 21.74 -18.57 -8.88
CA GLY A 154 20.44 -18.58 -9.54
C GLY A 154 19.38 -19.39 -8.79
N TRP A 155 18.10 -19.11 -9.06
CA TRP A 155 16.98 -19.85 -8.45
C TRP A 155 16.95 -21.35 -8.78
N HIS A 156 17.68 -21.78 -9.82
CA HIS A 156 17.84 -23.18 -10.20
C HIS A 156 18.72 -23.98 -9.24
N LYS A 157 19.45 -23.29 -8.35
CA LYS A 157 20.40 -23.89 -7.42
C LYS A 157 20.29 -23.21 -6.06
N ILE A 158 19.30 -23.62 -5.28
CA ILE A 158 19.14 -23.19 -3.88
C ILE A 158 19.68 -24.29 -2.96
N ASP A 159 20.64 -23.93 -2.13
CA ASP A 159 21.38 -24.85 -1.25
C ASP A 159 21.24 -24.52 0.25
N GLY A 160 20.41 -23.54 0.60
CA GLY A 160 20.13 -23.20 1.98
C GLY A 160 18.89 -22.32 2.16
N ILE A 161 18.24 -22.46 3.32
CA ILE A 161 17.18 -21.58 3.80
C ILE A 161 17.68 -20.89 5.06
N ARG A 162 17.42 -19.60 5.22
CA ARG A 162 17.57 -18.90 6.50
C ARG A 162 16.29 -18.19 6.90
N LEU A 163 15.93 -18.32 8.18
CA LEU A 163 14.89 -17.54 8.84
C LEU A 163 15.56 -16.56 9.79
N SER A 164 15.32 -15.27 9.63
CA SER A 164 15.97 -14.24 10.45
C SER A 164 14.99 -13.19 10.98
N PRO A 165 14.49 -13.35 12.22
CA PRO A 165 13.73 -12.32 12.90
C PRO A 165 14.61 -11.18 13.39
N TRP A 166 14.13 -9.95 13.19
CA TRP A 166 14.82 -8.71 13.58
C TRP A 166 14.11 -8.03 14.74
N LYS A 167 14.89 -7.58 15.71
CA LYS A 167 14.42 -6.94 16.93
C LYS A 167 13.58 -5.70 16.61
N GLY A 168 12.40 -5.63 17.22
CA GLY A 168 11.56 -4.44 17.24
C GLY A 168 12.21 -3.30 18.04
N ALA A 169 11.62 -2.11 18.01
CA ALA A 169 12.16 -0.98 18.76
C ALA A 169 12.22 -1.24 20.28
N ARG A 170 11.30 -2.06 20.81
CA ARG A 170 11.32 -2.53 22.19
C ARG A 170 11.83 -3.96 22.23
N ALA A 171 12.90 -4.18 22.98
CA ALA A 171 13.36 -5.53 23.28
C ALA A 171 12.30 -6.25 24.12
N ALA A 172 11.79 -7.37 23.60
CA ALA A 172 10.90 -8.27 24.29
C ALA A 172 11.17 -9.69 23.78
N ASP A 173 11.16 -10.67 24.68
CA ASP A 173 11.38 -12.05 24.30
C ASP A 173 10.09 -12.64 23.72
N THR A 174 10.23 -13.47 22.69
CA THR A 174 9.12 -14.19 22.05
C THR A 174 9.64 -15.46 21.38
N ALA A 175 8.77 -16.20 20.70
CA ALA A 175 9.13 -17.33 19.87
C ALA A 175 8.27 -17.35 18.60
N LEU A 176 8.90 -17.68 17.48
CA LEU A 176 8.20 -17.89 16.21
C LEU A 176 7.95 -19.39 16.02
N VAL A 177 6.69 -19.77 15.84
CA VAL A 177 6.30 -21.16 15.57
C VAL A 177 5.99 -21.29 14.08
N PHE A 178 6.84 -21.98 13.33
CA PHE A 178 6.66 -22.21 11.90
C PHE A 178 6.04 -23.57 11.65
N SER A 179 5.01 -23.62 10.82
CA SER A 179 4.29 -24.85 10.47
C SER A 179 4.36 -25.21 8.99
N ARG A 180 4.73 -24.26 8.11
CA ARG A 180 4.91 -24.53 6.68
C ARG A 180 5.69 -23.43 5.99
N LEU A 181 6.56 -23.81 5.06
CA LEU A 181 7.08 -22.96 4.01
C LEU A 181 6.71 -23.64 2.69
N GLY A 182 5.74 -23.06 1.99
CA GLY A 182 5.29 -23.50 0.68
C GLY A 182 5.96 -22.72 -0.44
N ARG A 183 6.06 -23.35 -1.61
CA ARG A 183 6.33 -22.64 -2.87
C ARG A 183 5.05 -22.55 -3.68
N VAL A 184 4.75 -21.34 -4.15
CA VAL A 184 3.72 -21.12 -5.16
C VAL A 184 4.41 -21.29 -6.50
N THR A 185 3.98 -22.27 -7.29
CA THR A 185 4.42 -22.43 -8.68
C THR A 185 3.32 -21.94 -9.61
N GLY A 186 3.72 -21.24 -10.68
CA GLY A 186 2.77 -20.82 -11.70
C GLY A 186 2.43 -21.99 -12.61
N SER A 187 1.16 -22.38 -12.65
CA SER A 187 0.60 -23.08 -13.80
C SER A 187 0.19 -22.06 -14.86
N ALA A 188 0.64 -22.27 -16.10
CA ALA A 188 0.14 -21.71 -17.36
C ALA A 188 0.15 -20.16 -17.57
N LEU A 189 0.00 -19.33 -16.53
CA LEU A 189 0.04 -17.87 -16.56
C LEU A 189 1.48 -17.34 -16.44
N VAL A 190 1.81 -16.35 -17.25
CA VAL A 190 3.08 -15.61 -17.25
C VAL A 190 2.81 -14.12 -17.06
N VAL A 191 3.65 -13.44 -16.28
CA VAL A 191 3.78 -11.99 -16.25
C VAL A 191 5.13 -11.64 -16.88
N VAL A 192 5.11 -10.86 -17.96
CA VAL A 192 6.31 -10.48 -18.71
C VAL A 192 6.92 -9.23 -18.07
N LYS A 193 8.12 -9.39 -17.50
CA LYS A 193 8.92 -8.29 -16.97
C LYS A 193 9.58 -7.54 -18.14
N PRO A 194 9.42 -6.22 -18.24
CA PRO A 194 10.00 -5.45 -19.33
C PRO A 194 11.51 -5.27 -19.14
N THR A 195 12.30 -5.52 -20.18
CA THR A 195 13.72 -5.19 -20.27
C THR A 195 14.02 -4.48 -21.58
N SER A 196 14.06 -5.19 -22.71
CA SER A 196 14.40 -4.63 -24.02
C SER A 196 13.26 -3.86 -24.69
N SER A 197 12.01 -4.08 -24.27
CA SER A 197 10.84 -3.33 -24.77
C SER A 197 10.74 -1.88 -24.27
N CYS A 198 11.61 -1.46 -23.34
CA CYS A 198 11.64 -0.12 -22.77
C CYS A 198 12.70 0.78 -23.44
N PRO A 199 12.35 1.99 -23.90
CA PRO A 199 13.27 2.87 -24.62
C PRO A 199 14.36 3.50 -23.75
N ASP A 200 14.12 3.64 -22.44
CA ASP A 200 15.04 4.31 -21.52
C ASP A 200 14.90 3.78 -20.06
N ALA A 201 15.82 4.21 -19.19
CA ALA A 201 15.87 3.78 -17.79
C ALA A 201 14.70 4.28 -16.94
N ALA A 202 14.14 5.45 -17.24
CA ALA A 202 13.01 5.99 -16.48
C ALA A 202 11.73 5.20 -16.78
N THR A 203 11.49 4.92 -18.07
CA THR A 203 10.42 4.05 -18.53
C THR A 203 10.56 2.65 -17.93
N ARG A 204 11.78 2.08 -17.95
CA ARG A 204 12.06 0.78 -17.33
C ARG A 204 11.70 0.75 -15.84
N ALA A 205 12.06 1.79 -15.07
CA ALA A 205 11.72 1.85 -13.65
C ALA A 205 10.20 1.87 -13.39
N VAL A 206 9.42 2.57 -14.22
CA VAL A 206 7.94 2.57 -14.14
C VAL A 206 7.38 1.20 -14.52
N ALA A 207 7.95 0.59 -15.56
CA ALA A 207 7.52 -0.69 -16.10
C ALA A 207 7.80 -1.84 -15.12
N GLU A 208 8.96 -1.84 -14.45
CA GLU A 208 9.29 -2.77 -13.37
C GLU A 208 8.32 -2.66 -12.18
N LYS A 209 8.02 -1.43 -11.74
CA LYS A 209 7.03 -1.19 -10.67
C LYS A 209 5.63 -1.68 -11.07
N THR A 210 5.26 -1.51 -12.33
CA THR A 210 3.95 -1.94 -12.84
C THR A 210 3.87 -3.47 -12.91
N ALA A 211 4.93 -4.14 -13.39
CA ALA A 211 5.02 -5.59 -13.40
C ALA A 211 4.99 -6.18 -11.99
N ALA A 212 5.74 -5.60 -11.04
CA ALA A 212 5.70 -6.00 -9.64
C ALA A 212 4.32 -5.82 -9.01
N ARG A 213 3.59 -4.74 -9.35
CA ARG A 213 2.22 -4.52 -8.89
C ARG A 213 1.25 -5.57 -9.42
N VAL A 214 1.26 -5.85 -10.73
CA VAL A 214 0.40 -6.90 -11.33
C VAL A 214 0.71 -8.26 -10.70
N SER A 215 2.00 -8.58 -10.53
CA SER A 215 2.45 -9.80 -9.87
C SER A 215 1.91 -9.91 -8.44
N SER A 216 2.05 -8.84 -7.65
CA SER A 216 1.58 -8.79 -6.25
C SER A 216 0.06 -9.00 -6.16
N LEU A 217 -0.73 -8.34 -7.01
CA LEU A 217 -2.19 -8.49 -7.01
C LEU A 217 -2.63 -9.91 -7.37
N LEU A 218 -1.97 -10.56 -8.34
CA LEU A 218 -2.24 -11.96 -8.66
C LEU A 218 -1.93 -12.87 -7.47
N ILE A 219 -0.79 -12.68 -6.82
CA ILE A 219 -0.38 -13.46 -5.65
C ILE A 219 -1.34 -13.26 -4.46
N GLU A 220 -1.76 -12.02 -4.18
CA GLU A 220 -2.77 -11.70 -3.18
C GLU A 220 -4.12 -12.36 -3.48
N ALA A 221 -4.47 -12.48 -4.77
CA ALA A 221 -5.62 -13.24 -5.20
C ALA A 221 -5.42 -14.76 -5.15
N GLY A 222 -4.26 -15.26 -4.72
CA GLY A 222 -3.95 -16.69 -4.71
C GLY A 222 -3.62 -17.27 -6.08
N ILE A 223 -3.37 -16.44 -7.10
CA ILE A 223 -3.03 -16.84 -8.47
C ILE A 223 -1.50 -16.85 -8.65
N GLY A 224 -0.94 -18.06 -8.77
CA GLY A 224 0.46 -18.26 -9.16
C GLY A 224 0.70 -17.96 -10.64
N HIS A 225 1.83 -17.33 -10.97
CA HIS A 225 2.21 -16.96 -12.33
C HIS A 225 3.74 -16.91 -12.48
N ARG A 226 4.31 -17.35 -13.61
CA ARG A 226 5.76 -17.23 -13.83
C ARG A 226 6.14 -15.79 -14.17
N LEU A 227 7.33 -15.36 -13.77
CA LEU A 227 7.93 -14.09 -14.19
C LEU A 227 8.99 -14.38 -15.24
N LEU A 228 8.83 -13.83 -16.44
CA LEU A 228 9.78 -13.95 -17.55
C LEU A 228 10.14 -12.58 -18.09
N THR A 229 11.39 -12.33 -18.44
CA THR A 229 11.78 -11.09 -19.15
C THR A 229 11.29 -11.12 -20.60
N ASP A 230 11.10 -9.94 -21.22
CA ASP A 230 10.80 -9.88 -22.66
C ASP A 230 11.93 -10.45 -23.54
N ASP A 231 13.19 -10.37 -23.08
CA ASP A 231 14.34 -11.05 -23.70
C ASP A 231 14.23 -12.59 -23.67
N GLU A 232 13.69 -13.17 -22.59
CA GLU A 232 13.40 -14.59 -22.51
C GLU A 232 12.20 -14.98 -23.39
N VAL A 233 11.18 -14.11 -23.46
CA VAL A 233 10.04 -14.28 -24.36
C VAL A 233 10.50 -14.32 -25.82
N ALA A 234 11.38 -13.41 -26.21
CA ALA A 234 11.99 -13.38 -27.55
C ALA A 234 12.74 -14.68 -27.90
N LYS A 235 13.21 -15.42 -26.90
CA LYS A 235 13.87 -16.74 -27.04
C LYS A 235 12.91 -17.93 -26.94
N GLY A 236 11.60 -17.69 -26.89
CA GLY A 236 10.58 -18.74 -26.89
C GLY A 236 10.15 -19.26 -25.51
N ALA A 237 10.46 -18.54 -24.42
CA ALA A 237 10.14 -18.98 -23.05
C ALA A 237 8.63 -19.10 -22.74
N LEU A 238 7.75 -18.64 -23.64
CA LEU A 238 6.29 -18.83 -23.54
C LEU A 238 5.80 -20.21 -23.98
N SER A 239 6.67 -21.15 -24.38
CA SER A 239 6.29 -22.45 -24.96
C SER A 239 5.27 -23.24 -24.12
N SER A 240 5.37 -23.17 -22.79
CA SER A 240 4.48 -23.86 -21.84
C SER A 240 3.41 -22.95 -21.19
N ALA A 241 3.27 -21.71 -21.66
CA ALA A 241 2.23 -20.80 -21.17
C ALA A 241 0.90 -21.02 -21.92
N THR A 242 -0.22 -20.71 -21.27
CA THR A 242 -1.56 -20.53 -21.89
C THR A 242 -1.95 -19.06 -21.91
N VAL A 243 -1.50 -18.30 -20.92
CA VAL A 243 -1.78 -16.86 -20.78
C VAL A 243 -0.48 -16.12 -20.49
N ALA A 244 -0.29 -14.95 -21.11
CA ALA A 244 0.78 -14.02 -20.73
C ALA A 244 0.24 -12.59 -20.58
N LEU A 245 0.66 -11.90 -19.52
CA LEU A 245 0.36 -10.49 -19.29
C LEU A 245 1.60 -9.65 -19.62
N LEU A 246 1.39 -8.53 -20.29
CA LEU A 246 2.38 -7.50 -20.58
C LEU A 246 1.98 -6.25 -19.76
N PRO A 247 2.44 -6.11 -18.50
CA PRO A 247 2.01 -5.05 -17.58
C PRO A 247 2.40 -3.65 -18.03
N TYR A 248 3.55 -3.53 -18.71
CA TYR A 248 3.97 -2.35 -19.45
C TYR A 248 5.18 -2.71 -20.32
N ASN A 249 4.93 -3.28 -21.50
CA ASN A 249 5.94 -3.61 -22.51
C ASN A 249 5.67 -2.73 -23.74
N PRO A 250 6.06 -1.44 -23.71
CA PRO A 250 5.52 -0.44 -24.62
C PRO A 250 5.88 -0.70 -26.08
N GLN A 251 7.12 -1.11 -26.34
CA GLN A 251 7.66 -1.25 -27.70
C GLN A 251 8.38 -2.60 -27.84
N PRO A 252 7.63 -3.70 -28.00
CA PRO A 252 8.24 -5.01 -28.17
C PRO A 252 9.13 -5.05 -29.42
N GLY A 253 10.34 -5.59 -29.28
CA GLY A 253 11.26 -5.75 -30.41
C GLY A 253 10.80 -6.80 -31.41
N ALA A 254 11.41 -6.86 -32.60
CA ALA A 254 10.98 -7.78 -33.66
C ALA A 254 10.97 -9.26 -33.25
N ALA A 255 11.97 -9.71 -32.48
CA ALA A 255 12.04 -11.08 -31.98
C ALA A 255 10.97 -11.39 -30.93
N GLU A 256 10.73 -10.47 -30.00
CA GLU A 256 9.65 -10.56 -29.01
C GLU A 256 8.29 -10.60 -29.70
N LEU A 257 8.04 -9.68 -30.64
CA LEU A 257 6.79 -9.62 -31.40
C LEU A 257 6.52 -10.93 -32.15
N LYS A 258 7.55 -11.49 -32.81
CA LYS A 258 7.45 -12.80 -33.48
C LYS A 258 7.08 -13.90 -32.48
N ALA A 259 7.68 -13.92 -31.29
CA ALA A 259 7.39 -14.91 -30.26
C ALA A 259 5.96 -14.76 -29.69
N LEU A 260 5.49 -13.52 -29.49
CA LEU A 260 4.13 -13.21 -29.05
C LEU A 260 3.08 -13.60 -30.09
N GLN A 261 3.34 -13.34 -31.38
CA GLN A 261 2.48 -13.76 -32.48
C GLN A 261 2.42 -15.29 -32.60
N ALA A 262 3.56 -15.97 -32.50
CA ALA A 262 3.61 -17.43 -32.46
C ALA A 262 2.88 -18.01 -31.23
N PHE A 263 2.83 -17.27 -30.12
CA PHE A 263 2.05 -17.62 -28.94
C PHE A 263 0.55 -17.52 -29.17
N LEU A 264 0.08 -16.42 -29.75
CA LEU A 264 -1.32 -16.28 -30.16
C LEU A 264 -1.74 -17.35 -31.17
N ALA A 265 -0.88 -17.63 -32.16
CA ALA A 265 -1.15 -18.60 -33.23
C ALA A 265 -1.36 -20.04 -32.71
N ARG A 266 -0.68 -20.42 -31.63
CA ARG A 266 -0.87 -21.74 -30.97
C ARG A 266 -1.98 -21.76 -29.92
N GLY A 267 -2.83 -20.72 -29.88
CA GLY A 267 -3.98 -20.63 -28.96
C GLY A 267 -3.72 -19.92 -27.64
N GLY A 268 -2.49 -19.43 -27.41
CA GLY A 268 -2.16 -18.60 -26.25
C GLY A 268 -2.96 -17.30 -26.21
N LYS A 269 -3.15 -16.75 -25.02
CA LYS A 269 -3.91 -15.51 -24.78
C LYS A 269 -3.03 -14.43 -24.16
N LEU A 270 -3.24 -13.18 -24.56
CA LEU A 270 -2.46 -12.04 -24.09
C LEU A 270 -3.34 -11.01 -23.35
N GLY A 271 -2.85 -10.55 -22.21
CA GLY A 271 -3.37 -9.35 -21.55
C GLY A 271 -2.36 -8.22 -21.68
N VAL A 272 -2.69 -7.18 -22.45
CA VAL A 272 -1.77 -6.06 -22.69
C VAL A 272 -2.24 -4.82 -21.94
N PHE A 273 -1.32 -4.18 -21.22
CA PHE A 273 -1.53 -2.88 -20.59
C PHE A 273 -0.65 -1.85 -21.29
N TYR A 274 -1.27 -0.83 -21.89
CA TYR A 274 -0.57 0.34 -22.43
C TYR A 274 0.58 0.00 -23.41
N GLY A 275 0.27 -0.83 -24.43
CA GLY A 275 1.20 -1.16 -25.51
C GLY A 275 1.12 -0.16 -26.66
N ALA A 276 2.22 0.00 -27.42
CA ALA A 276 2.29 0.90 -28.57
C ALA A 276 2.58 0.18 -29.91
N SER A 277 2.54 -1.15 -29.96
CA SER A 277 2.74 -1.92 -31.21
C SER A 277 1.40 -2.13 -31.95
N PRO A 278 1.20 -1.52 -33.13
CA PRO A 278 0.03 -1.77 -33.96
C PRO A 278 -0.02 -3.22 -34.48
N GLU A 279 1.13 -3.84 -34.72
CA GLU A 279 1.24 -5.21 -35.21
C GLU A 279 0.71 -6.22 -34.17
N LEU A 280 1.06 -6.02 -32.89
CA LEU A 280 0.55 -6.86 -31.81
C LEU A 280 -0.95 -6.64 -31.60
N ALA A 281 -1.41 -5.38 -31.62
CA ALA A 281 -2.83 -5.07 -31.52
C ALA A 281 -3.64 -5.73 -32.64
N ALA A 282 -3.16 -5.64 -33.89
CA ALA A 282 -3.79 -6.30 -35.03
C ALA A 282 -3.83 -7.82 -34.88
N ALA A 283 -2.73 -8.45 -34.43
CA ALA A 283 -2.68 -9.89 -34.15
C ALA A 283 -3.68 -10.32 -33.06
N MET A 284 -4.03 -9.43 -32.12
CA MET A 284 -5.04 -9.66 -31.10
C MET A 284 -6.47 -9.28 -31.54
N GLY A 285 -6.67 -8.76 -32.76
CA GLY A 285 -7.98 -8.35 -33.27
C GLY A 285 -8.40 -6.92 -32.93
N PHE A 286 -7.43 -6.05 -32.62
CA PHE A 286 -7.64 -4.66 -32.25
C PHE A 286 -6.96 -3.68 -33.22
N LYS A 287 -7.41 -2.43 -33.19
CA LYS A 287 -6.77 -1.29 -33.85
C LYS A 287 -6.36 -0.26 -32.80
N LEU A 288 -5.09 0.13 -32.78
CA LEU A 288 -4.64 1.19 -31.88
C LEU A 288 -5.14 2.56 -32.35
N GLY A 289 -5.57 3.37 -31.38
CA GLY A 289 -5.74 4.80 -31.54
C GLY A 289 -4.43 5.56 -31.33
N PRO A 290 -4.45 6.90 -31.52
CA PRO A 290 -3.29 7.73 -31.22
C PRO A 290 -3.02 7.80 -29.71
N TYR A 291 -1.78 8.14 -29.34
CA TYR A 291 -1.47 8.55 -27.98
C TYR A 291 -2.31 9.77 -27.60
N LEU A 292 -2.93 9.72 -26.42
CA LEU A 292 -3.73 10.82 -25.89
C LEU A 292 -3.15 11.28 -24.55
N LYS A 293 -3.01 12.59 -24.41
CA LYS A 293 -2.67 13.25 -23.14
C LYS A 293 -3.91 13.93 -22.59
N ALA A 294 -4.12 13.85 -21.28
CA ALA A 294 -5.25 14.50 -20.65
C ALA A 294 -5.07 16.03 -20.69
N GLU A 295 -6.03 16.74 -21.29
CA GLU A 295 -6.13 18.21 -21.25
C GLU A 295 -6.43 18.71 -19.83
N ARG A 296 -7.14 17.89 -19.05
CA ARG A 296 -7.57 18.17 -17.68
C ARG A 296 -7.37 16.93 -16.80
N PRO A 297 -7.03 17.11 -15.52
CA PRO A 297 -6.79 15.98 -14.61
C PRO A 297 -8.06 15.17 -14.27
N ASP A 298 -9.26 15.67 -14.60
CA ASP A 298 -10.52 15.00 -14.30
C ASP A 298 -11.02 14.06 -15.40
N ARG A 299 -10.37 14.00 -16.58
CA ARG A 299 -10.92 13.33 -17.78
C ARG A 299 -11.06 11.80 -17.64
N TRP A 300 -10.04 11.10 -17.17
CA TRP A 300 -10.05 9.63 -17.06
C TRP A 300 -9.82 9.23 -15.60
N ARG A 301 -10.90 9.21 -14.84
CA ARG A 301 -10.87 9.07 -13.38
C ARG A 301 -11.33 7.70 -12.89
N SER A 302 -12.07 6.97 -13.72
CA SER A 302 -12.54 5.63 -13.37
C SER A 302 -12.86 4.78 -14.58
N ILE A 303 -12.75 3.47 -14.38
CA ILE A 303 -13.05 2.41 -15.33
C ILE A 303 -14.41 1.83 -14.95
N VAL A 304 -15.35 1.81 -15.88
CA VAL A 304 -16.71 1.31 -15.67
C VAL A 304 -16.96 0.16 -16.63
N PHE A 305 -17.24 -1.03 -16.08
CA PHE A 305 -17.53 -2.23 -16.85
C PHE A 305 -19.00 -2.26 -17.31
N THR A 306 -19.25 -2.70 -18.55
CA THR A 306 -20.59 -2.84 -19.11
C THR A 306 -21.33 -4.06 -18.55
N ASP A 307 -20.60 -5.14 -18.24
CA ASP A 307 -21.07 -6.30 -17.49
C ASP A 307 -20.26 -6.45 -16.19
N VAL A 308 -20.95 -6.42 -15.04
CA VAL A 308 -20.36 -6.62 -13.71
C VAL A 308 -20.03 -8.08 -13.40
N ARG A 309 -20.10 -8.98 -14.39
CA ARG A 309 -19.72 -10.41 -14.33
C ARG A 309 -20.35 -11.12 -13.13
N GLY A 310 -21.68 -11.14 -13.11
CA GLY A 310 -22.43 -11.76 -12.02
C GLY A 310 -22.27 -11.04 -10.67
N GLY A 311 -21.87 -9.76 -10.67
CA GLY A 311 -21.69 -8.93 -9.48
C GLY A 311 -20.34 -9.08 -8.78
N PHE A 312 -19.39 -9.80 -9.37
CA PHE A 312 -18.04 -9.94 -8.80
C PHE A 312 -17.23 -8.63 -8.90
N LEU A 313 -17.27 -7.99 -10.07
CA LEU A 313 -16.55 -6.73 -10.30
C LEU A 313 -17.28 -5.56 -9.66
N ALA A 314 -16.50 -4.61 -9.12
CA ALA A 314 -17.05 -3.34 -8.71
C ALA A 314 -17.64 -2.63 -9.95
N PRO A 315 -18.82 -1.99 -9.83
CA PRO A 315 -19.42 -1.23 -10.94
C PRO A 315 -18.50 -0.11 -11.46
N ARG A 316 -17.60 0.38 -10.61
CA ARG A 316 -16.63 1.42 -10.91
C ARG A 316 -15.31 1.11 -10.21
N ILE A 317 -14.21 1.22 -10.95
CA ILE A 317 -12.85 1.07 -10.45
C ILE A 317 -12.13 2.39 -10.61
N TRP A 318 -11.54 2.93 -9.54
CA TRP A 318 -10.87 4.22 -9.60
C TRP A 318 -9.46 4.11 -10.17
N GLN A 319 -9.12 5.03 -11.07
CA GLN A 319 -7.77 5.19 -11.59
C GLN A 319 -7.61 6.59 -12.17
N ASN A 320 -6.58 7.31 -11.74
CA ASN A 320 -6.27 8.65 -12.23
C ASN A 320 -5.27 8.61 -13.40
N SER A 321 -5.76 8.39 -14.62
CA SER A 321 -4.91 8.29 -15.80
C SER A 321 -4.67 9.67 -16.43
N THR A 322 -3.41 10.05 -16.64
CA THR A 322 -3.04 11.32 -17.30
C THR A 322 -2.79 11.18 -18.81
N SER A 323 -2.75 9.94 -19.31
CA SER A 323 -2.56 9.61 -20.71
C SER A 323 -3.15 8.25 -21.04
N LEU A 324 -3.50 8.03 -22.30
CA LEU A 324 -4.00 6.76 -22.81
C LEU A 324 -3.29 6.38 -24.11
N MET A 325 -3.22 5.07 -24.34
CA MET A 325 -2.96 4.46 -25.65
C MET A 325 -4.13 3.50 -25.91
N PRO A 326 -5.28 4.02 -26.40
CA PRO A 326 -6.49 3.24 -26.52
C PRO A 326 -6.41 2.22 -27.66
N ALA A 327 -7.06 1.08 -27.48
CA ALA A 327 -7.30 0.08 -28.51
C ALA A 327 -8.81 -0.02 -28.78
N TYR A 328 -9.17 -0.27 -30.03
CA TYR A 328 -10.55 -0.39 -30.48
C TYR A 328 -10.77 -1.76 -31.11
N PRO A 329 -11.96 -2.37 -30.98
CA PRO A 329 -12.30 -3.59 -31.71
C PRO A 329 -12.07 -3.41 -33.22
N ALA A 330 -11.35 -4.35 -33.84
CA ALA A 330 -11.13 -4.37 -35.29
C ALA A 330 -11.74 -5.60 -35.98
N ARG A 331 -12.46 -6.43 -35.22
CA ARG A 331 -13.15 -7.66 -35.66
C ARG A 331 -14.50 -7.78 -34.99
N ALA A 332 -15.41 -8.57 -35.57
CA ALA A 332 -16.75 -8.80 -35.03
C ALA A 332 -16.77 -9.55 -33.69
N ASP A 333 -15.73 -10.32 -33.38
CA ASP A 333 -15.57 -11.06 -32.13
C ASP A 333 -14.79 -10.27 -31.04
N ALA A 334 -14.43 -9.01 -31.33
CA ALA A 334 -13.83 -8.10 -30.37
C ALA A 334 -14.88 -7.10 -29.84
N ALA A 335 -14.78 -6.73 -28.57
CA ALA A 335 -15.75 -5.85 -27.91
C ALA A 335 -15.12 -4.92 -26.88
N VAL A 336 -15.75 -3.76 -26.65
CA VAL A 336 -15.48 -2.89 -25.50
C VAL A 336 -16.23 -3.45 -24.30
N VAL A 337 -15.50 -3.75 -23.21
CA VAL A 337 -16.10 -4.26 -21.95
C VAL A 337 -15.99 -3.29 -20.79
N ALA A 338 -15.12 -2.28 -20.92
CA ALA A 338 -15.08 -1.18 -19.97
C ALA A 338 -14.77 0.13 -20.67
N ALA A 339 -15.37 1.21 -20.18
CA ALA A 339 -15.17 2.56 -20.66
C ALA A 339 -14.60 3.47 -19.57
N TRP A 340 -13.93 4.53 -19.99
CA TRP A 340 -13.49 5.57 -19.05
C TRP A 340 -14.64 6.49 -18.69
N HIS A 341 -14.68 6.93 -17.45
CA HIS A 341 -15.53 8.02 -16.99
C HIS A 341 -14.66 9.13 -16.38
N ASN A 342 -15.06 10.38 -16.59
CA ASN A 342 -14.44 11.53 -15.92
C ASN A 342 -14.83 11.59 -14.43
N ALA A 343 -14.26 12.53 -13.69
CA ALA A 343 -14.51 12.67 -12.25
C ALA A 343 -15.99 12.96 -11.91
N ARG A 344 -16.77 13.49 -12.85
CA ARG A 344 -18.22 13.73 -12.72
C ARG A 344 -19.06 12.53 -13.13
N GLY A 345 -18.44 11.40 -13.45
CA GLY A 345 -19.13 10.18 -13.87
C GLY A 345 -19.62 10.21 -15.31
N VAL A 346 -19.17 11.15 -16.14
CA VAL A 346 -19.54 11.22 -17.56
C VAL A 346 -18.67 10.28 -18.38
N LEU A 347 -19.31 9.43 -19.20
CA LEU A 347 -18.68 8.52 -20.14
C LEU A 347 -17.73 9.26 -21.09
N GLN A 348 -16.54 8.71 -21.31
CA GLN A 348 -15.55 9.20 -22.26
C GLN A 348 -15.57 8.33 -23.52
N PRO A 349 -15.23 8.89 -24.70
CA PRO A 349 -15.30 8.16 -25.96
C PRO A 349 -14.23 7.06 -26.09
N GLU A 350 -13.12 7.18 -25.35
CA GLU A 350 -12.06 6.17 -25.39
C GLU A 350 -12.42 4.91 -24.58
N PRO A 351 -12.23 3.70 -25.15
CA PRO A 351 -12.32 2.46 -24.39
C PRO A 351 -11.29 2.41 -23.26
N ALA A 352 -11.69 1.85 -22.11
CA ALA A 352 -10.75 1.53 -21.04
C ALA A 352 -10.18 0.13 -21.21
N VAL A 353 -11.04 -0.85 -21.50
CA VAL A 353 -10.66 -2.25 -21.74
C VAL A 353 -11.45 -2.80 -22.93
N VAL A 354 -10.72 -3.39 -23.87
CA VAL A 354 -11.28 -4.18 -24.98
C VAL A 354 -10.86 -5.65 -24.84
N ILE A 355 -11.71 -6.56 -25.32
CA ILE A 355 -11.46 -8.00 -25.33
C ILE A 355 -11.68 -8.60 -26.72
N SER A 356 -11.03 -9.73 -26.97
CA SER A 356 -11.24 -10.60 -28.14
C SER A 356 -10.98 -12.05 -27.73
N PRO A 357 -11.18 -13.03 -28.62
CA PRO A 357 -10.76 -14.41 -28.35
C PRO A 357 -9.26 -14.55 -28.08
N HIS A 358 -8.43 -13.55 -28.41
CA HIS A 358 -6.98 -13.57 -28.16
C HIS A 358 -6.57 -12.93 -26.83
N GLY A 359 -7.51 -12.39 -26.06
CA GLY A 359 -7.29 -11.84 -24.72
C GLY A 359 -7.82 -10.41 -24.57
N PHE A 360 -7.10 -9.55 -23.85
CA PHE A 360 -7.57 -8.18 -23.56
C PHE A 360 -6.50 -7.12 -23.77
N TRP A 361 -6.95 -5.88 -23.97
CA TRP A 361 -6.10 -4.70 -24.03
C TRP A 361 -6.66 -3.58 -23.15
N MET A 362 -5.86 -3.10 -22.20
CA MET A 362 -6.17 -1.95 -21.36
C MET A 362 -5.43 -0.71 -21.86
N ALA A 363 -6.16 0.40 -21.99
CA ALA A 363 -5.67 1.64 -22.58
C ALA A 363 -4.61 2.39 -21.75
N HIS A 364 -4.30 1.92 -20.53
CA HIS A 364 -3.30 2.50 -19.64
C HIS A 364 -2.67 1.43 -18.74
N ILE A 365 -1.54 1.77 -18.10
CA ILE A 365 -0.91 0.89 -17.10
C ILE A 365 -1.81 0.77 -15.86
N LEU A 366 -1.64 -0.31 -15.11
CA LEU A 366 -2.37 -0.51 -13.86
C LEU A 366 -1.74 0.34 -12.74
N GLN A 367 -2.39 1.45 -12.37
CA GLN A 367 -1.92 2.36 -11.31
C GLN A 367 -2.29 1.86 -9.90
N SER A 368 -1.75 2.51 -8.86
CA SER A 368 -1.96 2.14 -7.45
C SER A 368 -3.29 2.57 -6.85
N ASP A 369 -4.14 3.31 -7.56
CA ASP A 369 -5.48 3.62 -7.06
C ASP A 369 -6.33 2.34 -6.93
N ASP A 370 -7.22 2.24 -5.94
CA ASP A 370 -8.29 1.21 -5.87
C ASP A 370 -7.85 -0.23 -6.21
N LEU A 371 -6.77 -0.65 -5.57
CA LEU A 371 -6.15 -1.95 -5.82
C LEU A 371 -7.03 -3.15 -5.48
N PRO A 372 -7.88 -3.13 -4.42
CA PRO A 372 -8.81 -4.23 -4.18
C PRO A 372 -9.71 -4.50 -5.40
N SER A 373 -10.28 -3.44 -5.99
CA SER A 373 -11.10 -3.58 -7.19
C SER A 373 -10.28 -3.97 -8.42
N LYS A 374 -9.03 -3.48 -8.55
CA LYS A 374 -8.12 -3.88 -9.64
C LYS A 374 -7.62 -5.32 -9.52
N ARG A 375 -7.46 -5.85 -8.30
CA ARG A 375 -7.19 -7.26 -8.05
C ARG A 375 -8.34 -8.10 -8.59
N ASP A 376 -9.57 -7.75 -8.22
CA ASP A 376 -10.77 -8.46 -8.67
C ASP A 376 -10.92 -8.35 -10.20
N MET A 377 -10.61 -7.18 -10.79
CA MET A 377 -10.52 -6.98 -12.24
C MET A 377 -9.49 -7.91 -12.89
N LEU A 378 -8.28 -7.99 -12.35
CA LEU A 378 -7.24 -8.90 -12.86
C LEU A 378 -7.68 -10.35 -12.77
N VAL A 379 -8.25 -10.80 -11.65
CA VAL A 379 -8.81 -12.15 -11.50
C VAL A 379 -9.83 -12.42 -12.60
N ALA A 380 -10.80 -11.53 -12.80
CA ALA A 380 -11.83 -11.72 -13.81
C ALA A 380 -11.27 -11.77 -15.24
N LEU A 381 -10.37 -10.85 -15.59
CA LEU A 381 -9.76 -10.79 -16.93
C LEU A 381 -8.88 -12.02 -17.20
N CYS A 382 -8.05 -12.41 -16.23
CA CYS A 382 -7.23 -13.61 -16.34
C CYS A 382 -8.08 -14.89 -16.41
N ALA A 383 -9.10 -15.01 -15.55
CA ALA A 383 -9.96 -16.18 -15.51
C ALA A 383 -10.92 -16.30 -16.71
N GLN A 384 -11.10 -15.24 -17.48
CA GLN A 384 -11.75 -15.32 -18.79
C GLN A 384 -10.84 -15.97 -19.83
N MET A 385 -9.54 -15.71 -19.78
CA MET A 385 -8.56 -16.31 -20.68
C MET A 385 -8.23 -17.75 -20.28
N ASP A 386 -8.23 -18.04 -18.98
CA ASP A 386 -8.04 -19.38 -18.42
C ASP A 386 -9.00 -19.62 -17.23
N PRO A 387 -10.15 -20.29 -17.47
CA PRO A 387 -11.13 -20.56 -16.42
C PRO A 387 -10.59 -21.34 -15.20
N GLY A 388 -9.46 -22.04 -15.33
CA GLY A 388 -8.81 -22.74 -14.23
C GLY A 388 -8.36 -21.80 -13.10
N LEU A 389 -8.22 -20.51 -13.38
CA LEU A 389 -7.79 -19.50 -12.41
C LEU A 389 -8.88 -19.09 -11.41
N TRP A 390 -10.15 -19.44 -11.64
CA TRP A 390 -11.22 -19.19 -10.67
C TRP A 390 -11.05 -20.00 -9.37
N ALA A 391 -10.64 -21.26 -9.50
CA ALA A 391 -10.53 -22.18 -8.37
C ALA A 391 -9.52 -21.71 -7.29
N PRO A 392 -8.28 -21.36 -7.63
CA PRO A 392 -7.34 -20.86 -6.63
C PRO A 392 -7.76 -19.52 -6.04
N ALA A 393 -8.34 -18.61 -6.84
CA ALA A 393 -8.83 -17.33 -6.34
C ALA A 393 -9.98 -17.47 -5.34
N ALA A 394 -10.92 -18.38 -5.62
CA ALA A 394 -12.02 -18.69 -4.70
C ALA A 394 -11.52 -19.31 -3.39
N ARG A 395 -10.57 -20.26 -3.47
CA ARG A 395 -9.96 -20.86 -2.26
C ARG A 395 -9.32 -19.81 -1.36
N ARG A 396 -8.52 -18.91 -1.95
CA ARG A 396 -7.86 -17.83 -1.20
C ARG A 396 -8.88 -16.91 -0.53
N ALA A 397 -9.87 -16.44 -1.29
CA ALA A 397 -10.91 -15.55 -0.77
C ALA A 397 -11.67 -16.18 0.41
N VAL A 398 -12.08 -17.45 0.28
CA VAL A 398 -12.80 -18.18 1.35
C VAL A 398 -11.94 -18.38 2.59
N GLN A 399 -10.64 -18.66 2.43
CA GLN A 399 -9.69 -18.84 3.53
C GLN A 399 -9.48 -17.54 4.34
N GLU A 400 -9.48 -16.38 3.67
CA GLU A 400 -9.14 -15.10 4.28
C GLU A 400 -10.35 -14.28 4.73
N ALA A 401 -11.55 -14.56 4.22
CA ALA A 401 -12.72 -13.71 4.45
C ALA A 401 -13.11 -13.57 5.94
N GLY A 402 -12.82 -14.58 6.76
CA GLY A 402 -13.04 -14.55 8.21
C GLY A 402 -11.91 -13.90 9.02
N GLN A 403 -10.79 -13.53 8.39
CA GLN A 403 -9.61 -13.01 9.06
C GLN A 403 -9.62 -11.48 9.07
N ILE A 404 -9.77 -10.87 10.24
CA ILE A 404 -9.82 -9.41 10.42
C ILE A 404 -9.08 -9.00 11.69
N ASN A 405 -8.27 -7.94 11.64
CA ASN A 405 -7.47 -7.46 12.78
C ASN A 405 -6.72 -8.59 13.51
N ASP A 406 -6.91 -8.68 14.83
CA ASP A 406 -6.30 -9.68 15.71
C ASP A 406 -7.05 -11.03 15.68
N TYR A 407 -8.14 -11.15 14.90
CA TYR A 407 -8.94 -12.38 14.84
C TYR A 407 -8.44 -13.30 13.71
N PRO A 408 -7.90 -14.49 14.04
CA PRO A 408 -7.27 -15.36 13.05
C PRO A 408 -8.27 -16.12 12.16
N ASN A 409 -9.56 -16.09 12.50
CA ASN A 409 -10.63 -16.76 11.77
C ASN A 409 -12.01 -16.20 12.15
N LEU A 410 -13.03 -16.63 11.40
CA LEU A 410 -14.40 -16.19 11.58
C LEU A 410 -14.95 -16.44 12.99
N ALA A 411 -14.70 -17.63 13.56
CA ALA A 411 -15.22 -17.97 14.88
C ALA A 411 -14.66 -17.04 15.96
N ALA A 412 -13.36 -16.76 15.92
CA ALA A 412 -12.72 -15.81 16.81
C ALA A 412 -13.26 -14.39 16.61
N ALA A 413 -13.48 -13.97 15.36
CA ALA A 413 -14.02 -12.66 15.03
C ALA A 413 -15.46 -12.48 15.54
N VAL A 414 -16.35 -13.44 15.26
CA VAL A 414 -17.75 -13.43 15.74
C VAL A 414 -17.81 -13.40 17.27
N ALA A 415 -17.02 -14.24 17.94
CA ALA A 415 -16.98 -14.26 19.40
C ALA A 415 -16.42 -12.94 19.97
N GLY A 416 -15.34 -12.40 19.38
CA GLY A 416 -14.68 -11.18 19.84
C GLY A 416 -15.52 -9.93 19.66
N ILE A 417 -16.10 -9.75 18.47
CA ILE A 417 -17.01 -8.64 18.16
C ILE A 417 -18.29 -8.79 18.98
N GLY A 418 -18.84 -10.01 19.08
CA GLY A 418 -20.04 -10.30 19.86
C GLY A 418 -19.90 -9.93 21.33
N ARG A 419 -18.72 -10.14 21.94
CA ARG A 419 -18.44 -9.69 23.32
C ARG A 419 -18.48 -8.16 23.46
N GLN A 420 -17.96 -7.44 22.48
CA GLN A 420 -17.93 -5.97 22.49
C GLN A 420 -19.30 -5.36 22.19
N ALA A 421 -20.18 -6.08 21.48
CA ALA A 421 -21.50 -5.61 21.06
C ALA A 421 -22.38 -5.14 22.24
N ASN A 422 -22.23 -5.72 23.43
CA ASN A 422 -23.03 -5.35 24.61
C ASN A 422 -22.81 -3.91 25.09
N GLN A 423 -21.67 -3.31 24.76
CA GLN A 423 -21.32 -1.93 25.11
C GLN A 423 -21.44 -0.98 23.90
N ALA A 424 -21.86 -1.50 22.75
CA ALA A 424 -22.00 -0.73 21.53
C ALA A 424 -23.35 -0.02 21.47
N ALA A 425 -23.45 0.98 20.59
CA ALA A 425 -24.67 1.79 20.46
C ALA A 425 -25.87 1.01 19.88
N GLN A 426 -25.63 0.00 19.02
CA GLN A 426 -26.69 -0.82 18.39
C GLN A 426 -26.34 -2.33 18.44
N PRO A 427 -26.46 -2.97 19.61
CA PRO A 427 -26.07 -4.37 19.78
C PRO A 427 -26.82 -5.34 18.85
N ALA A 428 -28.13 -5.13 18.63
CA ALA A 428 -28.95 -5.98 17.77
C ALA A 428 -28.53 -5.95 16.30
N GLU A 429 -28.15 -4.77 15.77
CA GLU A 429 -27.64 -4.65 14.41
C GLU A 429 -26.32 -5.42 14.27
N ILE A 430 -25.41 -5.28 15.25
CA ILE A 430 -24.12 -5.99 15.25
C ILE A 430 -24.34 -7.51 15.24
N GLN A 431 -25.26 -8.02 16.06
CA GLN A 431 -25.59 -9.45 16.06
C GLN A 431 -26.15 -9.90 14.70
N SER A 432 -26.99 -9.08 14.05
CA SER A 432 -27.49 -9.37 12.70
C SER A 432 -26.38 -9.39 11.65
N LEU A 433 -25.41 -8.47 11.72
CA LEU A 433 -24.24 -8.43 10.83
C LEU A 433 -23.39 -9.71 11.00
N LEU A 434 -23.13 -10.13 12.25
CA LEU A 434 -22.35 -11.32 12.57
C LEU A 434 -23.05 -12.63 12.15
N ALA A 435 -24.37 -12.72 12.35
CA ALA A 435 -25.16 -13.85 11.88
C ALA A 435 -25.14 -13.97 10.35
N THR A 436 -25.26 -12.84 9.65
CA THR A 436 -25.17 -12.78 8.18
C THR A 436 -23.78 -13.21 7.70
N ALA A 437 -22.71 -12.73 8.34
CA ALA A 437 -21.35 -13.15 8.01
C ALA A 437 -21.14 -14.66 8.20
N THR A 438 -21.69 -15.23 9.28
CA THR A 438 -21.65 -16.67 9.55
C THR A 438 -22.36 -17.48 8.47
N SER A 439 -23.57 -17.08 8.11
CA SER A 439 -24.35 -17.74 7.04
C SER A 439 -23.64 -17.68 5.69
N LEU A 440 -23.11 -16.51 5.31
CA LEU A 440 -22.38 -16.35 4.05
C LEU A 440 -21.10 -17.19 4.01
N SER A 441 -20.41 -17.36 5.14
CA SER A 441 -19.24 -18.23 5.21
C SER A 441 -19.58 -19.68 4.92
N GLN A 442 -20.67 -20.20 5.51
CA GLN A 442 -21.13 -21.56 5.24
C GLN A 442 -21.50 -21.74 3.76
N GLN A 443 -22.24 -20.79 3.18
CA GLN A 443 -22.59 -20.82 1.76
C GLN A 443 -21.35 -20.79 0.86
N ALA A 444 -20.34 -19.97 1.20
CA ALA A 444 -19.10 -19.88 0.44
C ALA A 444 -18.33 -21.20 0.46
N GLN A 445 -18.26 -21.88 1.61
CA GLN A 445 -17.64 -23.19 1.73
C GLN A 445 -18.39 -24.25 0.92
N THR A 446 -19.73 -24.27 0.96
CA THR A 446 -20.55 -25.18 0.15
C THR A 446 -20.35 -24.93 -1.35
N ALA A 447 -20.38 -23.67 -1.80
CA ALA A 447 -20.13 -23.32 -3.19
C ALA A 447 -18.72 -23.73 -3.63
N LEU A 448 -17.71 -23.55 -2.77
CA LEU A 448 -16.34 -23.96 -3.05
C LEU A 448 -16.22 -25.48 -3.21
N ALA A 449 -16.82 -26.25 -2.31
CA ALA A 449 -16.86 -27.71 -2.37
C ALA A 449 -17.61 -28.24 -3.61
N ALA A 450 -18.63 -27.52 -4.07
CA ALA A 450 -19.39 -27.83 -5.28
C ALA A 450 -18.71 -27.37 -6.59
N GLY A 451 -17.50 -26.81 -6.53
CA GLY A 451 -16.79 -26.29 -7.72
C GLY A 451 -17.37 -25.00 -8.30
N GLN A 452 -18.28 -24.34 -7.59
CA GLN A 452 -18.91 -23.07 -7.99
C GLN A 452 -18.01 -21.88 -7.60
N PHE A 453 -16.81 -21.82 -8.17
CA PHE A 453 -15.73 -20.94 -7.72
C PHE A 453 -16.07 -19.45 -7.75
N THR A 454 -16.68 -18.94 -8.83
CA THR A 454 -17.09 -17.52 -8.92
C THR A 454 -18.11 -17.16 -7.84
N ASN A 455 -19.06 -18.05 -7.56
CA ASN A 455 -20.06 -17.85 -6.51
C ASN A 455 -19.40 -17.88 -5.11
N ALA A 456 -18.53 -18.85 -4.84
CA ALA A 456 -17.80 -18.96 -3.58
C ALA A 456 -16.98 -17.69 -3.29
N LEU A 457 -16.30 -17.15 -4.30
CA LEU A 457 -15.53 -15.92 -4.20
C LEU A 457 -16.43 -14.71 -3.88
N LEU A 458 -17.54 -14.55 -4.59
CA LEU A 458 -18.51 -13.47 -4.34
C LEU A 458 -19.08 -13.54 -2.90
N LEU A 459 -19.46 -14.74 -2.45
CA LEU A 459 -19.97 -14.97 -1.10
C LEU A 459 -18.92 -14.64 -0.03
N ALA A 460 -17.66 -15.03 -0.24
CA ALA A 460 -16.55 -14.71 0.65
C ALA A 460 -16.32 -13.18 0.74
N LYS A 461 -16.36 -12.46 -0.38
CA LYS A 461 -16.25 -10.99 -0.41
C LYS A 461 -17.38 -10.33 0.38
N ARG A 462 -18.62 -10.76 0.19
CA ARG A 462 -19.78 -10.27 0.96
C ARG A 462 -19.65 -10.60 2.44
N GLN A 463 -19.24 -11.82 2.79
CA GLN A 463 -19.01 -12.23 4.17
C GLN A 463 -18.00 -11.30 4.86
N ARG A 464 -16.89 -10.99 4.18
CA ARG A 464 -15.87 -10.07 4.71
C ARG A 464 -16.46 -8.68 4.96
N GLN A 465 -17.22 -8.12 4.02
CA GLN A 465 -17.85 -6.79 4.18
C GLN A 465 -18.75 -6.70 5.42
N PHE A 466 -19.59 -7.71 5.66
CA PHE A 466 -20.44 -7.76 6.87
C PHE A 466 -19.62 -7.84 8.16
N LEU A 467 -18.54 -8.63 8.14
CA LEU A 467 -17.65 -8.76 9.30
C LEU A 467 -16.91 -7.45 9.61
N LEU A 468 -16.40 -6.75 8.58
CA LEU A 468 -15.75 -5.43 8.71
C LEU A 468 -16.73 -4.38 9.26
N ARG A 469 -17.98 -4.40 8.81
CA ARG A 469 -19.03 -3.50 9.34
C ARG A 469 -19.32 -3.77 10.81
N GLY A 470 -19.40 -5.04 11.21
CA GLY A 470 -19.58 -5.44 12.61
C GLY A 470 -18.44 -4.97 13.51
N ASP A 471 -17.18 -5.14 13.06
CA ASP A 471 -15.98 -4.68 13.76
C ASP A 471 -15.94 -3.15 13.94
N ALA A 472 -16.36 -2.40 12.92
CA ALA A 472 -16.45 -0.95 13.03
C ALA A 472 -17.60 -0.51 13.96
N ALA A 473 -18.74 -1.20 13.91
CA ALA A 473 -19.96 -0.86 14.64
C ALA A 473 -19.85 -1.06 16.17
N VAL A 474 -18.93 -1.90 16.65
CA VAL A 474 -18.69 -2.04 18.09
C VAL A 474 -17.99 -0.82 18.70
N GLN A 475 -17.41 0.05 17.87
CA GLN A 475 -16.74 1.26 18.35
C GLN A 475 -17.73 2.39 18.61
N LEU A 476 -17.47 3.18 19.65
CA LEU A 476 -18.26 4.37 19.99
C LEU A 476 -17.61 5.66 19.45
N PRO A 477 -18.40 6.67 19.05
CA PRO A 477 -17.88 8.00 18.74
C PRO A 477 -17.38 8.73 19.99
N ARG A 478 -16.44 9.66 19.83
CA ARG A 478 -15.92 10.52 20.90
C ARG A 478 -16.28 11.97 20.65
N ARG A 479 -16.88 12.64 21.64
CA ARG A 479 -17.24 14.07 21.54
C ARG A 479 -15.97 14.92 21.38
N GLY A 480 -15.95 15.78 20.37
CA GLY A 480 -14.82 16.68 20.09
C GLY A 480 -13.58 16.00 19.51
N GLU A 481 -13.65 14.72 19.11
CA GLU A 481 -12.54 14.04 18.45
C GLU A 481 -12.25 14.67 17.09
N PHE A 482 -10.97 14.93 16.82
CA PHE A 482 -10.54 15.50 15.55
C PHE A 482 -10.52 14.41 14.46
N VAL A 483 -11.30 14.59 13.40
CA VAL A 483 -11.40 13.64 12.29
C VAL A 483 -11.07 14.40 11.01
N GLY A 484 -9.80 14.33 10.62
CA GLY A 484 -9.27 15.04 9.45
C GLY A 484 -9.14 14.17 8.22
N VAL A 485 -9.11 14.79 7.05
CA VAL A 485 -8.71 14.16 5.79
C VAL A 485 -7.73 15.06 5.03
N TRP A 486 -6.68 14.48 4.48
CA TRP A 486 -5.78 15.18 3.54
C TRP A 486 -6.27 15.03 2.10
N ASP A 487 -6.44 16.16 1.43
CA ASP A 487 -6.67 16.26 0.00
C ASP A 487 -5.37 16.71 -0.69
N HIS A 488 -4.66 15.76 -1.28
CA HIS A 488 -3.37 15.99 -1.93
C HIS A 488 -3.48 16.77 -3.24
N ASP A 489 -4.58 16.59 -3.96
CA ASP A 489 -4.81 17.29 -5.23
C ASP A 489 -5.32 18.72 -4.98
N GLY A 490 -5.91 18.97 -3.81
CA GLY A 490 -6.40 20.29 -3.39
C GLY A 490 -7.62 20.75 -4.19
N THR A 491 -8.47 19.81 -4.59
CA THR A 491 -9.63 20.05 -5.46
C THR A 491 -10.88 19.27 -5.08
N GLY A 492 -10.84 18.48 -4.00
CA GLY A 492 -11.94 17.61 -3.58
C GLY A 492 -12.01 16.28 -4.32
N PHE A 493 -13.06 15.48 -4.05
CA PHE A 493 -13.26 14.17 -4.71
C PHE A 493 -13.48 14.31 -6.22
N VAL A 494 -14.15 15.40 -6.61
CA VAL A 494 -14.41 15.79 -7.99
C VAL A 494 -13.76 17.15 -8.15
N PRO A 495 -12.73 17.29 -9.02
CA PRO A 495 -11.94 18.52 -9.07
C PRO A 495 -12.78 19.79 -9.23
N GLY A 496 -12.64 20.69 -8.25
CA GLY A 496 -13.33 21.98 -8.15
C GLY A 496 -14.73 21.92 -7.54
N ASP A 497 -15.30 20.73 -7.31
CA ASP A 497 -16.62 20.56 -6.67
C ASP A 497 -16.47 20.32 -5.16
N TRP A 498 -16.14 21.40 -4.48
CA TRP A 498 -16.04 21.44 -3.03
C TRP A 498 -17.37 21.22 -2.30
N PRO A 499 -18.55 21.70 -2.76
CA PRO A 499 -19.83 21.40 -2.12
C PRO A 499 -20.13 19.91 -2.01
N THR A 500 -19.93 19.13 -3.08
CA THR A 500 -20.11 17.66 -3.04
C THR A 500 -19.13 17.03 -2.06
N THR A 501 -17.87 17.48 -2.07
CA THR A 501 -16.82 16.97 -1.18
C THR A 501 -17.14 17.24 0.29
N ALA A 502 -17.43 18.49 0.65
CA ALA A 502 -17.74 18.89 2.03
C ALA A 502 -19.01 18.21 2.54
N THR A 503 -20.06 18.10 1.71
CA THR A 503 -21.29 17.38 2.05
C THR A 503 -21.00 15.92 2.38
N THR A 504 -20.23 15.25 1.52
CA THR A 504 -19.87 13.84 1.70
C THR A 504 -19.05 13.63 2.97
N LEU A 505 -18.05 14.46 3.22
CA LEU A 505 -17.19 14.37 4.40
C LEU A 505 -17.98 14.62 5.70
N ALA A 506 -18.77 15.69 5.75
CA ALA A 506 -19.61 16.00 6.92
C ALA A 506 -20.64 14.89 7.19
N ALA A 507 -21.26 14.35 6.13
CA ALA A 507 -22.18 13.22 6.24
C ALA A 507 -21.49 11.94 6.76
N HIS A 508 -20.17 11.87 6.80
CA HIS A 508 -19.41 10.75 7.38
C HIS A 508 -18.69 11.10 8.69
N GLY A 509 -18.99 12.24 9.29
CA GLY A 509 -18.44 12.67 10.58
C GLY A 509 -16.99 13.15 10.53
N VAL A 510 -16.46 13.43 9.33
CA VAL A 510 -15.22 14.20 9.17
C VAL A 510 -15.50 15.64 9.57
N ASN A 511 -14.55 16.28 10.26
CA ASN A 511 -14.69 17.66 10.74
C ASN A 511 -13.54 18.59 10.34
N ALA A 512 -12.51 18.08 9.65
CA ALA A 512 -11.43 18.89 9.12
C ALA A 512 -10.93 18.42 7.74
N ILE A 513 -10.63 19.37 6.87
CA ILE A 513 -10.02 19.15 5.55
C ILE A 513 -8.66 19.85 5.53
N PHE A 514 -7.63 19.13 5.08
CA PHE A 514 -6.30 19.67 4.80
C PHE A 514 -6.07 19.66 3.29
N ALA A 515 -6.30 20.79 2.62
CA ALA A 515 -6.27 20.88 1.17
C ALA A 515 -4.95 21.45 0.66
N ASN A 516 -4.26 20.70 -0.20
CA ASN A 516 -2.98 21.12 -0.79
C ASN A 516 -3.19 22.16 -1.89
N VAL A 517 -3.00 23.43 -1.57
CA VAL A 517 -3.36 24.55 -2.45
C VAL A 517 -2.17 25.45 -2.80
N ALA A 518 -0.99 25.12 -2.29
CA ALA A 518 0.24 25.85 -2.59
C ALA A 518 1.45 24.91 -2.59
N TRP A 519 2.26 25.05 -3.65
CA TRP A 519 3.52 24.33 -3.83
C TRP A 519 4.68 25.32 -3.84
N GLY A 520 5.92 24.84 -3.88
CA GLY A 520 7.11 25.70 -3.88
C GLY A 520 7.18 26.67 -5.08
N GLY A 521 6.47 26.39 -6.18
CA GLY A 521 6.54 27.20 -7.41
C GLY A 521 5.21 27.50 -8.08
N CYS A 522 4.08 27.20 -7.45
CA CYS A 522 2.76 27.59 -7.95
C CYS A 522 1.69 27.57 -6.84
N ALA A 523 0.57 28.26 -7.08
CA ALA A 523 -0.57 28.35 -6.18
C ALA A 523 -1.89 27.99 -6.89
N HIS A 524 -2.80 27.34 -6.15
CA HIS A 524 -4.16 27.01 -6.60
C HIS A 524 -5.16 28.14 -6.28
N TYR A 525 -4.64 29.32 -5.94
CA TYR A 525 -5.36 30.56 -5.62
C TYR A 525 -4.58 31.74 -6.23
N PRO A 526 -5.19 32.93 -6.41
CA PRO A 526 -4.55 34.06 -7.06
C PRO A 526 -3.49 34.72 -6.16
N SER A 527 -2.31 34.09 -6.07
CA SER A 527 -1.17 34.60 -5.30
C SER A 527 -0.45 35.74 -6.01
N LYS A 528 0.00 36.74 -5.24
CA LYS A 528 0.91 37.80 -5.73
C LYS A 528 2.36 37.33 -5.82
N TYR A 529 2.70 36.23 -5.16
CA TYR A 529 4.08 35.77 -4.99
C TYR A 529 4.39 34.49 -5.77
N LEU A 530 3.40 33.62 -5.96
CA LEU A 530 3.54 32.36 -6.68
C LEU A 530 2.79 32.41 -8.02
N PRO A 531 3.34 31.80 -9.09
CA PRO A 531 2.62 31.62 -10.34
C PRO A 531 1.29 30.86 -10.18
N ALA A 532 0.33 31.16 -11.04
CA ALA A 532 -0.92 30.41 -11.14
C ALA A 532 -0.65 28.95 -11.55
N SER A 533 -1.23 28.00 -10.83
CA SER A 533 -1.23 26.59 -11.23
C SER A 533 -2.26 26.32 -12.34
N ASN A 534 -2.15 25.17 -13.01
CA ASN A 534 -3.21 24.68 -13.89
C ASN A 534 -4.55 24.50 -13.16
N THR A 535 -4.50 24.09 -11.89
CA THR A 535 -5.68 23.98 -11.03
C THR A 535 -6.42 25.31 -10.92
N LEU A 536 -5.70 26.40 -10.63
CA LEU A 536 -6.31 27.73 -10.56
C LEU A 536 -6.92 28.14 -11.90
N ARG A 537 -6.21 27.90 -13.01
CA ARG A 537 -6.71 28.25 -14.36
C ARG A 537 -7.99 27.49 -14.72
N LEU A 538 -8.09 26.22 -14.31
CA LEU A 538 -9.20 25.34 -14.68
C LEU A 538 -10.41 25.44 -13.74
N TYR A 539 -10.17 25.64 -12.44
CA TYR A 539 -11.19 25.48 -11.40
C TYR A 539 -11.37 26.74 -10.53
N GLY A 540 -10.60 27.80 -10.78
CA GLY A 540 -10.63 29.03 -9.98
C GLY A 540 -9.92 28.88 -8.63
N ASP A 541 -10.18 29.82 -7.73
CA ASP A 541 -9.55 29.88 -6.42
C ASP A 541 -10.01 28.74 -5.50
N GLN A 542 -9.12 27.76 -5.31
CA GLN A 542 -9.43 26.58 -4.50
C GLN A 542 -9.43 26.85 -3.00
N ILE A 543 -8.78 27.92 -2.51
CA ILE A 543 -8.90 28.28 -1.09
C ILE A 543 -10.29 28.84 -0.84
N ALA A 544 -10.71 29.81 -1.65
CA ALA A 544 -12.04 30.42 -1.50
C ALA A 544 -13.16 29.38 -1.63
N ALA A 545 -13.12 28.54 -2.67
CA ALA A 545 -14.15 27.53 -2.92
C ALA A 545 -14.21 26.46 -1.81
N GLY A 546 -13.05 25.92 -1.40
CA GLY A 546 -12.97 24.92 -0.35
C GLY A 546 -13.37 25.44 1.02
N LEU A 547 -12.94 26.66 1.37
CA LEU A 547 -13.29 27.32 2.62
C LEU A 547 -14.80 27.58 2.72
N ALA A 548 -15.43 28.10 1.66
CA ALA A 548 -16.87 28.37 1.64
C ALA A 548 -17.68 27.07 1.81
N ALA A 549 -17.32 26.00 1.09
CA ALA A 549 -18.00 24.71 1.21
C ALA A 549 -17.81 24.06 2.58
N ALA A 550 -16.61 24.17 3.16
CA ALA A 550 -16.32 23.69 4.50
C ALA A 550 -17.18 24.41 5.55
N GLN A 551 -17.25 25.75 5.50
CA GLN A 551 -18.06 26.56 6.41
C GLN A 551 -19.55 26.22 6.32
N ALA A 552 -20.09 26.03 5.11
CA ALA A 552 -21.49 25.65 4.91
C ALA A 552 -21.86 24.30 5.56
N ARG A 553 -20.86 23.48 5.90
CA ARG A 553 -21.01 22.17 6.54
C ARG A 553 -20.37 22.09 7.94
N GLY A 554 -19.93 23.21 8.50
CA GLY A 554 -19.29 23.26 9.83
C GLY A 554 -17.93 22.55 9.90
N LEU A 555 -17.24 22.40 8.77
CA LEU A 555 -15.91 21.77 8.69
C LEU A 555 -14.80 22.81 8.88
N GLN A 556 -13.70 22.40 9.50
CA GLN A 556 -12.46 23.16 9.50
C GLN A 556 -11.76 23.03 8.14
N TYR A 557 -11.31 24.16 7.58
CA TYR A 557 -10.47 24.16 6.37
C TYR A 557 -9.06 24.61 6.73
N HIS A 558 -8.09 23.70 6.59
CA HIS A 558 -6.68 23.93 6.82
C HIS A 558 -5.96 24.02 5.47
N VAL A 559 -5.28 25.13 5.22
CA VAL A 559 -4.52 25.35 4.00
C VAL A 559 -3.20 24.60 4.09
N TRP A 560 -3.04 23.56 3.27
CA TRP A 560 -1.81 22.78 3.19
C TRP A 560 -0.87 23.36 2.14
N LEU A 561 0.39 23.58 2.54
CA LEU A 561 1.49 23.96 1.68
C LEU A 561 2.55 22.86 1.59
N VAL A 562 2.86 22.42 0.37
CA VAL A 562 4.04 21.59 0.08
C VAL A 562 5.25 22.51 -0.12
N LEU A 563 6.18 22.48 0.84
CA LEU A 563 7.28 23.43 0.86
C LEU A 563 8.42 23.02 -0.07
N GLY A 564 8.82 23.95 -0.93
CA GLY A 564 10.03 23.89 -1.74
C GLY A 564 9.98 22.99 -2.97
N LYS A 565 9.18 21.92 -3.01
CA LYS A 565 9.03 21.08 -4.20
C LYS A 565 8.39 21.87 -5.34
N LEU A 566 8.95 21.79 -6.56
CA LEU A 566 8.51 22.57 -7.73
C LEU A 566 7.58 21.78 -8.67
N ASP A 567 6.88 20.77 -8.17
CA ASP A 567 5.89 20.04 -8.95
C ASP A 567 4.79 21.00 -9.44
N GLY A 568 4.43 20.91 -10.72
CA GLY A 568 3.44 21.78 -11.34
C GLY A 568 3.86 23.24 -11.51
N ALA A 569 5.11 23.62 -11.19
CA ALA A 569 5.62 24.96 -11.42
C ALA A 569 5.85 25.22 -12.93
N PRO A 570 5.58 26.43 -13.44
CA PRO A 570 5.92 26.81 -14.80
C PRO A 570 7.43 26.67 -15.10
N ALA A 571 7.77 26.24 -16.31
CA ALA A 571 9.16 25.94 -16.69
C ALA A 571 10.08 27.18 -16.60
N ASP A 572 9.56 28.35 -16.94
CA ASP A 572 10.23 29.64 -16.83
C ASP A 572 10.51 30.02 -15.36
N PHE A 573 9.56 29.73 -14.45
CA PHE A 573 9.79 29.89 -13.01
C PHE A 573 10.94 29.00 -12.53
N VAL A 574 10.94 27.71 -12.89
CA VAL A 574 12.00 26.76 -12.52
C VAL A 574 13.36 27.21 -13.08
N ALA A 575 13.41 27.63 -14.35
CA ALA A 575 14.63 28.13 -15.00
C ALA A 575 15.18 29.38 -14.29
N ARG A 576 14.31 30.31 -13.91
CA ARG A 576 14.68 31.51 -13.13
C ARG A 576 15.23 31.14 -11.76
N MET A 577 14.55 30.27 -11.00
CA MET A 577 15.05 29.82 -9.68
C MET A 577 16.42 29.14 -9.77
N LYS A 578 16.66 28.37 -10.85
CA LYS A 578 17.97 27.77 -11.14
C LYS A 578 19.03 28.84 -11.38
N LYS A 579 18.75 29.81 -12.26
CA LYS A 579 19.66 30.92 -12.58
C LYS A 579 20.01 31.76 -11.35
N GLU A 580 19.04 31.97 -10.45
CA GLU A 580 19.22 32.71 -9.20
C GLU A 580 19.92 31.91 -8.08
N GLY A 581 20.32 30.65 -8.33
CA GLY A 581 20.98 29.81 -7.31
C GLY A 581 20.05 29.43 -6.14
N ARG A 582 18.73 29.50 -6.35
CA ARG A 582 17.71 29.28 -5.31
C ARG A 582 17.32 27.81 -5.15
N LEU A 583 17.75 26.95 -6.06
CA LEU A 583 17.45 25.53 -6.02
C LEU A 583 18.40 24.76 -5.09
N GLN A 584 17.93 23.61 -4.61
CA GLN A 584 18.77 22.66 -3.89
C GLN A 584 19.83 22.08 -4.82
N VAL A 585 21.05 21.95 -4.31
CA VAL A 585 22.19 21.39 -5.04
C VAL A 585 22.64 20.14 -4.29
N THR A 586 22.89 19.05 -5.03
CA THR A 586 23.42 17.82 -4.47
C THR A 586 24.85 18.01 -4.01
N ASP A 587 25.33 17.06 -3.22
CA ASP A 587 26.72 16.96 -2.82
C ASP A 587 27.69 16.78 -4.02
N THR A 588 27.19 16.36 -5.18
CA THR A 588 27.91 16.27 -6.47
C THR A 588 27.73 17.48 -7.38
N GLY A 589 27.01 18.53 -6.94
CA GLY A 589 26.80 19.75 -7.73
C GLY A 589 25.57 19.73 -8.66
N VAL A 590 24.79 18.65 -8.67
CA VAL A 590 23.58 18.54 -9.51
C VAL A 590 22.44 19.34 -8.89
N THR A 591 21.74 20.14 -9.68
CA THR A 591 20.56 20.89 -9.21
C THR A 591 19.33 20.00 -9.16
N ARG A 592 18.53 20.09 -8.08
CA ARG A 592 17.22 19.46 -7.94
C ARG A 592 16.09 20.47 -8.15
N PRO A 593 14.91 20.07 -8.65
CA PRO A 593 13.74 20.96 -8.81
C PRO A 593 13.04 21.25 -7.47
N TRP A 594 13.80 21.73 -6.51
CA TRP A 594 13.36 22.07 -5.16
C TRP A 594 13.99 23.40 -4.75
N LEU A 595 13.22 24.31 -4.16
CA LEU A 595 13.77 25.47 -3.50
C LEU A 595 14.60 25.05 -2.28
N SER A 596 15.75 25.71 -2.09
CA SER A 596 16.55 25.55 -0.88
C SER A 596 15.90 26.27 0.30
N PRO A 597 15.59 25.59 1.41
CA PRO A 597 15.07 26.23 2.63
C PRO A 597 16.13 27.12 3.30
N HIS A 598 17.41 26.94 2.93
CA HIS A 598 18.52 27.73 3.45
C HIS A 598 18.73 29.03 2.66
N HIS A 599 18.09 29.22 1.50
CA HIS A 599 18.26 30.45 0.72
C HIS A 599 17.39 31.59 1.28
N PRO A 600 17.94 32.77 1.62
CA PRO A 600 17.19 33.87 2.23
C PRO A 600 15.97 34.31 1.40
N ALA A 601 16.13 34.47 0.08
CA ALA A 601 15.02 34.82 -0.82
C ALA A 601 13.88 33.78 -0.84
N ASN A 602 14.18 32.48 -0.66
CA ASN A 602 13.13 31.45 -0.59
C ASN A 602 12.40 31.49 0.75
N ARG A 603 13.11 31.81 1.86
CA ARG A 603 12.48 32.05 3.15
C ARG A 603 11.55 33.24 3.09
N ALA A 604 12.01 34.35 2.52
CA ALA A 604 11.19 35.54 2.33
C ALA A 604 9.94 35.24 1.48
N LEU A 605 10.09 34.49 0.38
CA LEU A 605 8.96 34.03 -0.43
C LEU A 605 7.95 33.21 0.37
N LEU A 606 8.42 32.21 1.13
CA LEU A 606 7.55 31.37 1.97
C LEU A 606 6.79 32.20 3.01
N LEU A 607 7.48 33.07 3.75
CA LEU A 607 6.84 33.91 4.76
C LEU A 607 5.83 34.88 4.13
N ALA A 608 6.13 35.42 2.95
CA ALA A 608 5.22 36.28 2.21
C ALA A 608 3.95 35.53 1.79
N VAL A 609 4.08 34.30 1.28
CA VAL A 609 2.95 33.41 0.93
C VAL A 609 2.11 33.06 2.15
N VAL A 610 2.74 32.69 3.28
CA VAL A 610 2.04 32.43 4.55
C VAL A 610 1.25 33.66 5.00
N GLY A 611 1.89 34.83 4.97
CA GLY A 611 1.24 36.08 5.36
C GLY A 611 0.16 36.54 4.39
N GLU A 612 0.28 36.23 3.09
CA GLU A 612 -0.76 36.46 2.08
C GLU A 612 -2.00 35.63 2.35
N ILE A 613 -1.85 34.31 2.49
CA ILE A 613 -2.95 33.39 2.74
C ILE A 613 -3.68 33.79 4.04
N ALA A 614 -2.93 34.02 5.11
CA ALA A 614 -3.50 34.35 6.41
C ALA A 614 -4.33 35.65 6.41
N ARG A 615 -3.93 36.65 5.61
CA ARG A 615 -4.66 37.93 5.47
C ARG A 615 -5.85 37.85 4.52
N ASN A 616 -5.67 37.17 3.38
CA ASN A 616 -6.69 37.11 2.34
C ASN A 616 -7.83 36.16 2.71
N TYR A 617 -7.57 35.16 3.56
CA TYR A 617 -8.56 34.18 4.00
C TYR A 617 -8.62 34.13 5.55
N PRO A 618 -9.19 35.16 6.21
CA PRO A 618 -9.12 35.30 7.66
C PRO A 618 -9.85 34.20 8.45
N THR A 619 -10.77 33.47 7.80
CA THR A 619 -11.59 32.44 8.45
C THR A 619 -11.08 31.00 8.24
N ILE A 620 -9.89 30.82 7.66
CA ILE A 620 -9.26 29.49 7.64
C ILE A 620 -9.02 28.99 9.07
N ALA A 621 -9.14 27.68 9.27
CA ALA A 621 -8.87 27.06 10.56
C ALA A 621 -7.37 27.01 10.88
N GLY A 622 -6.53 26.98 9.84
CA GLY A 622 -5.09 26.97 10.01
C GLY A 622 -4.28 26.83 8.72
N ILE A 623 -2.97 26.90 8.89
CA ILE A 623 -1.95 26.56 7.92
C ILE A 623 -1.31 25.23 8.32
N HIS A 624 -1.17 24.34 7.34
CA HIS A 624 -0.58 23.02 7.49
C HIS A 624 0.68 22.91 6.62
N LEU A 625 1.84 22.72 7.25
CA LEU A 625 3.12 22.61 6.55
C LEU A 625 3.41 21.16 6.19
N ASP A 626 3.82 20.89 4.96
CA ASP A 626 4.44 19.61 4.59
C ASP A 626 5.76 19.88 3.86
N TYR A 627 6.60 18.85 3.76
CA TYR A 627 7.91 18.92 3.14
C TYR A 627 8.82 19.99 3.76
N ILE A 628 8.57 20.39 5.02
CA ILE A 628 9.46 21.20 5.85
C ILE A 628 10.68 20.36 6.30
N ARG A 629 11.47 19.95 5.32
CA ARG A 629 12.59 18.99 5.41
C ARG A 629 13.43 19.02 4.13
N LEU A 630 14.54 18.28 4.12
CA LEU A 630 15.32 17.96 2.93
C LEU A 630 14.84 16.65 2.29
N PRO A 631 15.02 16.45 0.97
CA PRO A 631 14.73 15.17 0.32
C PRO A 631 15.57 14.01 0.86
N ASP A 632 16.86 14.27 1.09
CA ASP A 632 17.87 13.28 1.47
C ASP A 632 19.12 13.95 2.05
N SER A 633 20.06 13.12 2.52
CA SER A 633 21.33 13.59 3.11
C SER A 633 22.26 14.26 2.08
N ALA A 634 22.06 13.96 0.80
CA ALA A 634 22.81 14.50 -0.33
C ALA A 634 22.31 15.88 -0.77
N SER A 635 21.32 16.47 -0.09
CA SER A 635 20.71 17.75 -0.49
C SER A 635 21.25 18.97 0.25
N CYS A 636 21.17 20.12 -0.44
CA CYS A 636 21.51 21.47 0.03
C CYS A 636 23.00 21.82 0.20
N TYR A 637 23.84 21.48 -0.78
CA TYR A 637 25.28 21.82 -0.80
C TYR A 637 25.63 23.03 -1.68
N SER A 638 24.66 23.94 -1.90
CA SER A 638 24.85 25.14 -2.72
C SER A 638 25.88 26.12 -2.12
N ALA A 639 26.42 27.03 -2.95
CA ALA A 639 27.28 28.12 -2.50
C ALA A 639 26.61 29.00 -1.43
N THR A 640 25.29 29.28 -1.58
CA THR A 640 24.51 30.02 -0.58
C THR A 640 24.42 29.26 0.74
N THR A 641 24.24 27.94 0.71
CA THR A 641 24.24 27.13 1.94
C THR A 641 25.59 27.18 2.63
N ARG A 642 26.69 27.03 1.86
CA ARG A 642 28.06 27.17 2.39
C ARG A 642 28.24 28.52 3.08
N ALA A 643 27.91 29.60 2.39
CA ALA A 643 28.10 30.96 2.90
C ALA A 643 27.36 31.17 4.24
N ARG A 644 26.11 30.71 4.34
CA ARG A 644 25.35 30.77 5.60
C ARG A 644 25.94 29.90 6.70
N PHE A 645 26.28 28.65 6.40
CA PHE A 645 26.90 27.76 7.39
C PHE A 645 28.21 28.33 7.93
N GLU A 646 29.08 28.82 7.06
CA GLU A 646 30.35 29.45 7.47
C GLU A 646 30.14 30.72 8.29
N ALA A 647 29.15 31.55 7.94
CA ALA A 647 28.80 32.74 8.68
C ALA A 647 28.24 32.41 10.08
N ASP A 648 27.26 31.52 10.16
CA ASP A 648 26.59 31.15 11.41
C ASP A 648 27.55 30.44 12.38
N THR A 649 28.46 29.62 11.86
CA THR A 649 29.48 28.91 12.65
C THR A 649 30.76 29.72 12.89
N ARG A 650 30.93 30.85 12.19
CA ARG A 650 32.16 31.66 12.15
C ARG A 650 33.41 30.84 11.78
N LYS A 651 33.24 29.80 10.94
CA LYS A 651 34.31 28.88 10.51
C LYS A 651 34.21 28.60 9.02
N LYS A 652 35.29 28.86 8.29
CA LYS A 652 35.39 28.56 6.85
C LYS A 652 35.58 27.07 6.58
N CYS A 653 35.04 26.58 5.46
CA CYS A 653 35.42 25.29 4.88
C CYS A 653 36.46 25.57 3.78
N ALA A 654 37.61 24.91 3.85
CA ALA A 654 38.63 24.95 2.80
C ALA A 654 38.19 24.12 1.58
N ALA A 655 37.63 22.92 1.81
CA ALA A 655 37.18 21.99 0.78
C ALA A 655 35.67 21.72 0.92
N TRP A 656 34.86 22.48 0.17
CA TRP A 656 33.41 22.31 0.13
C TRP A 656 32.99 21.46 -1.09
N PRO A 657 32.05 20.52 -0.97
CA PRO A 657 31.37 20.08 0.25
C PRO A 657 32.09 18.94 1.01
N ALA A 658 33.29 18.53 0.61
CA ALA A 658 33.99 17.36 1.16
C ALA A 658 34.09 17.36 2.71
N GLU A 659 34.32 18.52 3.33
CA GLU A 659 34.41 18.62 4.79
C GLU A 659 33.08 18.37 5.52
N VAL A 660 31.94 18.53 4.86
CA VAL A 660 30.61 18.44 5.47
C VAL A 660 29.78 17.25 4.97
N LYS A 661 30.28 16.47 4.01
CA LYS A 661 29.67 15.18 3.61
C LYS A 661 29.95 14.09 4.64
N VAL A 662 29.29 12.94 4.51
CA VAL A 662 29.62 11.73 5.30
C VAL A 662 31.13 11.44 5.21
N GLY A 663 31.78 11.24 6.35
CA GLY A 663 33.24 11.08 6.46
C GLY A 663 34.02 12.39 6.60
N GLY A 664 33.41 13.54 6.33
CA GLY A 664 34.03 14.85 6.49
C GLY A 664 34.09 15.31 7.96
N LYS A 665 35.17 16.00 8.33
CA LYS A 665 35.43 16.44 9.72
C LYS A 665 34.37 17.37 10.33
N ARG A 666 33.56 18.06 9.50
CA ARG A 666 32.48 18.97 9.94
C ARG A 666 31.08 18.41 9.66
N HIS A 667 30.95 17.15 9.26
CA HIS A 667 29.67 16.51 8.91
C HIS A 667 28.61 16.63 10.01
N ALA A 668 28.97 16.30 11.26
CA ALA A 668 28.05 16.34 12.39
C ALA A 668 27.60 17.78 12.74
N GLU A 669 28.52 18.74 12.67
CA GLU A 669 28.23 20.17 12.87
C GLU A 669 27.26 20.67 11.79
N PHE A 670 27.50 20.32 10.52
CA PHE A 670 26.64 20.71 9.41
C PHE A 670 25.24 20.10 9.49
N ARG A 671 25.12 18.83 9.90
CA ARG A 671 23.81 18.18 10.14
C ARG A 671 23.00 18.91 11.21
N LYS A 672 23.62 19.17 12.37
CA LYS A 672 22.99 19.93 13.46
C LYS A 672 22.57 21.33 13.01
N TRP A 673 23.43 22.03 12.27
CA TRP A 673 23.12 23.36 11.74
C TRP A 673 21.92 23.35 10.79
N ARG A 674 21.86 22.41 9.82
CA ARG A 674 20.73 22.31 8.88
C ARG A 674 19.41 22.09 9.63
N THR A 675 19.42 21.22 10.62
CA THR A 675 18.24 20.93 11.45
C THR A 675 17.81 22.14 12.28
N ALA A 676 18.76 22.84 12.90
CA ALA A 676 18.48 24.07 13.63
C ALA A 676 17.94 25.18 12.71
N ASP A 677 18.47 25.29 11.48
CA ASP A 677 18.03 26.27 10.49
C ASP A 677 16.57 26.01 10.06
N ILE A 678 16.20 24.74 9.80
CA ILE A 678 14.80 24.37 9.51
C ILE A 678 13.89 24.66 10.71
N THR A 679 14.31 24.33 11.93
CA THR A 679 13.56 24.65 13.15
C THR A 679 13.35 26.17 13.32
N ALA A 680 14.34 26.99 12.98
CA ALA A 680 14.19 28.45 12.98
C ALA A 680 13.16 28.91 11.92
N LEU A 681 13.15 28.31 10.73
CA LEU A 681 12.17 28.64 9.70
C LEU A 681 10.72 28.39 10.16
N VAL A 682 10.47 27.28 10.88
CA VAL A 682 9.13 27.02 11.46
C VAL A 682 8.74 28.10 12.46
N ARG A 683 9.69 28.62 13.25
CA ARG A 683 9.47 29.74 14.18
C ARG A 683 9.12 31.03 13.46
N ASP A 684 9.79 31.30 12.33
CA ASP A 684 9.51 32.48 11.50
C ASP A 684 8.11 32.38 10.87
N VAL A 685 7.71 31.19 10.42
CA VAL A 685 6.36 30.92 9.92
C VAL A 685 5.31 31.15 11.01
N ARG A 686 5.50 30.62 12.22
CA ARG A 686 4.61 30.89 13.37
C ARG A 686 4.47 32.38 13.62
N SER A 687 5.59 33.10 13.70
CA SER A 687 5.59 34.52 14.01
C SER A 687 4.85 35.31 12.93
N THR A 688 5.02 34.93 11.66
CA THR A 688 4.33 35.54 10.52
C THR A 688 2.83 35.25 10.55
N LEU A 689 2.44 34.00 10.78
CA LEU A 689 1.04 33.60 10.89
C LEU A 689 0.34 34.35 12.04
N ARG A 690 0.94 34.37 13.23
CA ARG A 690 0.33 35.02 14.41
C ARG A 690 0.10 36.52 14.20
N ARG A 691 1.02 37.20 13.50
CA ARG A 691 0.84 38.63 13.15
C ARG A 691 -0.27 38.85 12.13
N ALA A 692 -0.42 37.96 11.17
CA ALA A 692 -1.38 38.09 10.08
C ALA A 692 -2.78 37.60 10.45
N ASN A 693 -2.88 36.50 11.20
CA ASN A 693 -4.11 35.89 11.68
C ASN A 693 -3.84 35.12 12.98
N PRO A 694 -4.07 35.73 14.16
CA PRO A 694 -3.79 35.10 15.45
C PRO A 694 -4.71 33.93 15.79
N ASN A 695 -5.84 33.78 15.07
CA ASN A 695 -6.82 32.70 15.30
C ASN A 695 -6.50 31.44 14.48
N ALA A 696 -5.73 31.56 13.40
CA ALA A 696 -5.35 30.44 12.56
C ALA A 696 -4.29 29.56 13.24
N LYS A 697 -4.55 28.25 13.27
CA LYS A 697 -3.60 27.27 13.81
C LYS A 697 -2.43 27.04 12.86
N LEU A 698 -1.27 26.67 13.40
CA LEU A 698 -0.15 26.12 12.65
C LEU A 698 0.01 24.64 12.97
N SER A 699 0.00 23.81 11.94
CA SER A 699 0.29 22.38 12.05
C SER A 699 1.30 21.94 10.99
N ALA A 700 1.82 20.72 11.11
CA ALA A 700 2.73 20.18 10.12
C ALA A 700 2.59 18.65 9.96
N ALA A 701 2.66 18.18 8.71
CA ALA A 701 2.94 16.79 8.36
C ALA A 701 4.43 16.51 8.57
N VAL A 702 4.73 15.54 9.42
CA VAL A 702 6.10 15.18 9.82
C VAL A 702 6.34 13.68 9.73
N TYR A 703 7.60 13.26 9.64
CA TYR A 703 7.93 11.83 9.75
C TYR A 703 7.52 11.27 11.11
N GLY A 704 7.05 10.02 11.12
CA GLY A 704 6.57 9.34 12.34
C GLY A 704 7.59 9.35 13.48
N ILE A 705 8.88 9.25 13.18
CA ILE A 705 9.96 9.30 14.18
C ILE A 705 11.03 10.31 13.74
N ALA A 706 11.49 11.12 14.70
CA ALA A 706 12.54 12.10 14.50
C ALA A 706 13.90 11.57 14.99
N ALA A 707 14.92 11.64 14.13
CA ALA A 707 16.29 11.40 14.55
C ALA A 707 16.83 12.62 15.32
N PRO A 708 17.58 12.47 16.44
CA PRO A 708 18.01 13.59 17.29
C PRO A 708 18.74 14.75 16.60
N ASP A 709 19.40 14.50 15.48
CA ASP A 709 20.10 15.51 14.67
C ASP A 709 19.34 15.90 13.38
N GLY A 710 18.05 15.53 13.30
CA GLY A 710 17.20 15.68 12.12
C GLY A 710 17.40 14.62 11.05
N GLY A 711 18.36 13.71 11.20
CA GLY A 711 18.54 12.58 10.30
C GLY A 711 18.99 13.02 8.89
N ASN A 712 18.64 12.20 7.91
CA ASN A 712 18.96 12.50 6.51
C ASN A 712 18.10 13.63 5.92
N ILE A 713 17.04 14.05 6.61
CA ILE A 713 16.06 15.03 6.11
C ILE A 713 16.10 16.35 6.89
N ALA A 714 17.00 16.49 7.87
CA ALA A 714 17.13 17.66 8.74
C ALA A 714 15.82 18.08 9.46
N GLN A 715 14.94 17.13 9.78
CA GLN A 715 13.67 17.39 10.46
C GLN A 715 13.69 16.86 11.89
N TYR A 716 13.70 17.75 12.89
CA TYR A 716 13.58 17.40 14.30
C TYR A 716 12.41 18.15 14.95
N TRP A 717 11.20 17.65 14.67
CA TRP A 717 9.96 18.25 15.15
C TRP A 717 9.71 18.24 16.67
N PRO A 718 10.37 17.40 17.51
CA PRO A 718 10.18 17.50 18.97
C PRO A 718 10.53 18.87 19.54
N ASP A 719 11.49 19.58 18.95
CA ASP A 719 11.81 20.95 19.34
C ASP A 719 10.67 21.92 19.07
N TRP A 720 9.85 21.66 18.05
CA TRP A 720 8.72 22.52 17.68
C TRP A 720 7.58 22.39 18.69
N LEU A 721 7.36 21.19 19.22
CA LEU A 721 6.42 20.93 20.32
C LEU A 721 6.90 21.60 21.61
N ARG A 722 8.17 21.39 21.98
CA ARG A 722 8.77 21.96 23.20
C ARG A 722 8.70 23.47 23.21
N ALA A 723 8.96 24.11 22.06
CA ALA A 723 8.91 25.56 21.92
C ALA A 723 7.48 26.12 21.74
N GLY A 724 6.46 25.27 21.59
CA GLY A 724 5.10 25.71 21.27
C GLY A 724 4.97 26.38 19.90
N THR A 725 5.90 26.12 18.98
CA THR A 725 5.92 26.73 17.65
C THR A 725 4.74 26.25 16.81
N VAL A 726 4.24 25.04 17.04
CA VAL A 726 3.08 24.45 16.36
C VAL A 726 1.94 24.22 17.36
N ASP A 727 0.70 24.34 16.90
CA ASP A 727 -0.48 24.05 17.71
C ASP A 727 -0.66 22.54 17.87
N PHE A 728 -0.42 21.80 16.78
CA PHE A 728 -0.39 20.34 16.77
C PHE A 728 0.47 19.82 15.61
N LEU A 729 0.91 18.58 15.71
CA LEU A 729 1.61 17.86 14.64
C LEU A 729 0.75 16.72 14.13
N VAL A 730 0.97 16.38 12.86
CA VAL A 730 0.31 15.27 12.19
C VAL A 730 1.37 14.31 11.65
N PRO A 731 1.94 13.42 12.49
CA PRO A 731 2.95 12.46 12.03
C PRO A 731 2.35 11.50 11.00
N MET A 732 3.03 11.32 9.86
CA MET A 732 2.64 10.39 8.79
C MET A 732 2.96 8.95 9.21
N ASN A 733 2.10 8.36 10.03
CA ASN A 733 2.25 7.01 10.57
C ASN A 733 1.74 5.97 9.56
N TYR A 734 2.28 6.00 8.34
CA TYR A 734 1.85 5.15 7.23
C TYR A 734 2.51 3.77 7.35
N THR A 735 1.77 2.84 7.93
CA THR A 735 2.19 1.45 8.10
C THR A 735 0.96 0.54 8.10
N GLU A 736 1.12 -0.67 7.60
CA GLU A 736 0.11 -1.74 7.67
C GLU A 736 0.19 -2.51 9.00
N SER A 737 1.25 -2.30 9.79
CA SER A 737 1.48 -2.97 11.07
C SER A 737 0.85 -2.20 12.24
N PRO A 738 -0.18 -2.75 12.92
CA PRO A 738 -0.74 -2.14 14.12
C PRO A 738 0.28 -2.02 15.26
N ALA A 739 1.22 -2.96 15.34
CA ALA A 739 2.28 -2.96 16.35
C ALA A 739 3.27 -1.80 16.15
N GLU A 740 3.72 -1.60 14.91
CA GLU A 740 4.60 -0.47 14.58
C GLU A 740 3.89 0.86 14.81
N PHE A 741 2.63 0.98 14.37
CA PHE A 741 1.80 2.15 14.59
C PHE A 741 1.70 2.49 16.08
N ALA A 742 1.35 1.51 16.93
CA ALA A 742 1.27 1.69 18.38
C ALA A 742 2.61 2.09 19.01
N ASN A 743 3.71 1.56 18.50
CA ASN A 743 5.04 1.92 18.97
C ASN A 743 5.39 3.37 18.62
N TRP A 744 5.13 3.81 17.38
CA TRP A 744 5.31 5.21 16.98
C TRP A 744 4.49 6.15 17.84
N LEU A 745 3.21 5.84 18.08
CA LEU A 745 2.36 6.65 18.97
C LEU A 745 2.96 6.79 20.37
N ARG A 746 3.44 5.68 20.96
CA ARG A 746 4.07 5.71 22.29
C ARG A 746 5.31 6.59 22.32
N THR A 747 6.18 6.48 21.31
CA THR A 747 7.37 7.32 21.17
C THR A 747 6.99 8.79 20.96
N GLN A 748 5.99 9.07 20.12
CA GLN A 748 5.53 10.43 19.85
C GLN A 748 4.99 11.10 21.12
N GLN A 749 4.18 10.37 21.89
CA GLN A 749 3.57 10.87 23.12
C GLN A 749 4.56 11.03 24.28
N SER A 750 5.75 10.42 24.22
CA SER A 750 6.78 10.58 25.25
C SER A 750 7.58 11.88 25.12
N TYR A 751 7.50 12.57 23.97
CA TYR A 751 8.21 13.84 23.81
C TYR A 751 7.59 14.97 24.65
N PRO A 752 8.40 15.85 25.24
CA PRO A 752 7.91 17.03 25.95
C PRO A 752 7.01 17.91 25.06
N GLY A 753 5.84 18.26 25.58
CA GLY A 753 4.85 19.08 24.87
C GLY A 753 3.95 18.32 23.88
N ALA A 754 4.08 17.00 23.75
CA ALA A 754 3.29 16.18 22.82
C ALA A 754 1.83 15.95 23.27
N LYS A 755 1.58 15.88 24.58
CA LYS A 755 0.26 15.56 25.15
C LYS A 755 -0.83 16.45 24.55
N GLY A 756 -1.83 15.83 23.90
CA GLY A 756 -2.94 16.52 23.25
C GLY A 756 -2.60 17.26 21.95
N LYS A 757 -1.37 17.14 21.45
CA LYS A 757 -0.87 17.83 20.24
C LYS A 757 -0.41 16.90 19.13
N ILE A 758 -0.55 15.59 19.30
CA ILE A 758 -0.23 14.59 18.28
C ILE A 758 -1.54 14.04 17.71
N ILE A 759 -1.80 14.31 16.43
CA ILE A 759 -2.94 13.79 15.68
C ILE A 759 -2.35 12.87 14.60
N PRO A 760 -2.26 11.54 14.79
CA PRO A 760 -1.59 10.67 13.82
C PRO A 760 -2.29 10.68 12.46
N GLY A 761 -1.48 10.74 11.41
CA GLY A 761 -1.87 10.47 10.04
C GLY A 761 -1.93 8.96 9.77
N ILE A 762 -3.06 8.47 9.27
CA ILE A 762 -3.32 7.08 8.91
C ILE A 762 -3.33 6.95 7.39
N GLY A 763 -2.41 6.14 6.85
CA GLY A 763 -2.23 5.96 5.40
C GLY A 763 -3.19 4.92 4.82
N VAL A 764 -4.45 5.31 4.60
CA VAL A 764 -5.48 4.48 3.94
C VAL A 764 -5.05 4.07 2.53
N THR A 765 -4.55 5.03 1.75
CA THR A 765 -4.11 4.83 0.36
C THR A 765 -2.75 5.50 0.12
N ALA A 766 -1.83 5.40 1.08
CA ALA A 766 -0.47 5.89 0.92
C ALA A 766 0.35 4.94 0.02
N ASP A 767 1.51 5.40 -0.45
CA ASP A 767 2.42 4.53 -1.21
C ASP A 767 3.01 3.45 -0.29
N GLU A 768 3.28 3.79 0.97
CA GLU A 768 3.88 2.92 1.99
C GLU A 768 2.89 1.99 2.70
N SER A 769 1.59 2.31 2.68
CA SER A 769 0.58 1.52 3.38
C SER A 769 -0.78 1.55 2.70
N ARG A 770 -1.47 0.41 2.74
CA ARG A 770 -2.85 0.27 2.26
C ARG A 770 -3.67 -0.44 3.32
N LEU A 771 -4.70 0.24 3.80
CA LEU A 771 -5.47 -0.25 4.93
C LEU A 771 -6.90 -0.54 4.49
N ASP A 772 -7.37 -1.73 4.79
CA ASP A 772 -8.80 -2.01 4.76
C ASP A 772 -9.52 -1.28 5.92
N PRO A 773 -10.86 -1.21 5.90
CA PRO A 773 -11.61 -0.53 6.94
C PRO A 773 -11.35 -1.04 8.37
N ALA A 774 -11.11 -2.34 8.58
CA ALA A 774 -10.84 -2.88 9.92
C ALA A 774 -9.46 -2.45 10.41
N GLN A 775 -8.45 -2.44 9.55
CA GLN A 775 -7.12 -1.94 9.90
C GLN A 775 -7.16 -0.44 10.25
N VAL A 776 -7.95 0.37 9.54
CA VAL A 776 -8.18 1.79 9.88
C VAL A 776 -8.87 1.90 11.25
N VAL A 777 -9.95 1.16 11.49
CA VAL A 777 -10.64 1.09 12.79
C VAL A 777 -9.66 0.75 13.91
N ARG A 778 -8.81 -0.25 13.69
CA ARG A 778 -7.80 -0.69 14.65
C ARG A 778 -6.79 0.41 14.96
N GLN A 779 -6.27 1.10 13.94
CA GLN A 779 -5.34 2.22 14.15
C GLN A 779 -5.99 3.39 14.88
N VAL A 780 -7.27 3.69 14.61
CA VAL A 780 -8.03 4.69 15.38
C VAL A 780 -8.14 4.29 16.86
N VAL A 781 -8.46 3.03 17.15
CA VAL A 781 -8.50 2.51 18.53
C VAL A 781 -7.14 2.63 19.21
N LEU A 782 -6.05 2.32 18.52
CA LEU A 782 -4.68 2.49 19.06
C LEU A 782 -4.34 3.96 19.32
N ALA A 783 -4.71 4.88 18.43
CA ALA A 783 -4.54 6.33 18.64
C ALA A 783 -5.30 6.81 19.87
N ARG A 784 -6.54 6.33 20.03
CA ARG A 784 -7.41 6.60 21.18
C ARG A 784 -6.83 6.07 22.50
N GLN A 785 -6.25 4.88 22.49
CA GLN A 785 -5.55 4.28 23.65
C GLN A 785 -4.27 5.04 24.01
N ALA A 786 -3.56 5.55 23.01
CA ALA A 786 -2.39 6.40 23.21
C ALA A 786 -2.74 7.84 23.66
N GLY A 787 -4.02 8.17 23.84
CA GLY A 787 -4.47 9.49 24.28
C GLY A 787 -4.36 10.59 23.22
N CYS A 788 -4.37 10.22 21.93
CA CYS A 788 -4.44 11.20 20.85
C CYS A 788 -5.86 11.82 20.79
N PRO A 789 -5.99 13.13 20.50
CA PRO A 789 -7.28 13.81 20.45
C PRO A 789 -8.05 13.56 19.14
N GLY A 790 -7.48 12.78 18.21
CA GLY A 790 -8.08 12.47 16.92
C GLY A 790 -7.06 11.86 15.96
N PHE A 791 -7.39 11.86 14.66
CA PHE A 791 -6.58 11.29 13.58
C PHE A 791 -6.84 12.02 12.24
N VAL A 792 -5.95 11.85 11.27
CA VAL A 792 -6.11 12.35 9.90
C VAL A 792 -5.96 11.21 8.90
N LEU A 793 -6.87 11.07 7.94
CA LEU A 793 -6.86 10.00 6.94
C LEU A 793 -6.16 10.48 5.66
N PHE A 794 -5.17 9.72 5.18
CA PHE A 794 -4.49 9.94 3.90
C PHE A 794 -4.82 8.82 2.91
N ALA A 795 -5.36 9.09 1.72
CA ALA A 795 -5.72 10.38 1.14
C ALA A 795 -7.21 10.43 0.80
N LEU A 796 -7.70 11.65 0.52
CA LEU A 796 -9.01 11.88 -0.11
C LEU A 796 -9.06 11.14 -1.45
N SER A 797 -9.66 9.95 -1.44
CA SER A 797 -9.66 9.02 -2.59
C SER A 797 -11.02 8.32 -2.74
N GLY A 798 -11.20 7.64 -3.88
CA GLY A 798 -12.38 6.79 -4.10
C GLY A 798 -12.49 5.69 -3.04
N THR A 799 -11.39 5.03 -2.69
CA THR A 799 -11.36 4.01 -1.62
C THR A 799 -11.78 4.59 -0.27
N LEU A 800 -11.27 5.78 0.09
CA LEU A 800 -11.68 6.46 1.33
C LEU A 800 -13.21 6.72 1.32
N ARG A 801 -13.75 7.19 0.19
CA ARG A 801 -15.16 7.55 0.04
C ARG A 801 -16.09 6.34 0.09
N GLU A 802 -15.78 5.29 -0.66
CA GLU A 802 -16.71 4.17 -0.89
C GLU A 802 -16.56 3.05 0.15
N GLU A 803 -15.40 2.93 0.81
CA GLU A 803 -15.12 1.81 1.72
C GLU A 803 -14.88 2.27 3.16
N THR A 804 -13.90 3.15 3.36
CA THR A 804 -13.44 3.51 4.71
C THR A 804 -14.45 4.39 5.46
N LEU A 805 -14.89 5.50 4.87
CA LEU A 805 -15.82 6.43 5.53
C LEU A 805 -17.17 5.78 5.89
N PRO A 806 -17.81 4.98 5.00
CA PRO A 806 -19.04 4.27 5.34
C PRO A 806 -18.87 3.30 6.50
N ALA A 807 -17.73 2.60 6.59
CA ALA A 807 -17.41 1.71 7.68
C ALA A 807 -17.19 2.47 9.00
N LEU A 808 -16.40 3.55 9.00
CA LEU A 808 -16.19 4.40 10.18
C LEU A 808 -17.50 4.98 10.71
N ARG A 809 -18.43 5.34 9.82
CA ARG A 809 -19.75 5.87 10.19
C ARG A 809 -20.63 4.84 10.92
N GLN A 810 -20.37 3.54 10.78
CA GLN A 810 -21.08 2.53 11.54
C GLN A 810 -20.83 2.67 13.06
N GLY A 811 -19.70 3.23 13.50
CA GLY A 811 -19.36 3.36 14.92
C GLY A 811 -18.52 4.59 15.23
N ILE A 812 -17.23 4.57 14.85
CA ILE A 812 -16.22 5.61 15.17
C ILE A 812 -16.71 7.05 14.90
N THR A 813 -17.33 7.29 13.75
CA THR A 813 -17.80 8.62 13.32
C THR A 813 -19.32 8.71 13.24
N ARG A 814 -20.03 7.81 13.92
CA ARG A 814 -21.48 7.86 14.07
C ARG A 814 -21.88 9.20 14.73
N PRO A 815 -22.99 9.84 14.32
CA PRO A 815 -23.49 11.02 15.02
C PRO A 815 -23.72 10.73 16.51
N ILE A 816 -23.23 11.63 17.36
CA ILE A 816 -23.52 11.60 18.80
C ILE A 816 -24.91 12.23 18.98
N PRO A 817 -25.86 11.56 19.64
CA PRO A 817 -27.19 12.10 19.94
C PRO A 817 -27.16 13.42 20.72
#